data_AF-A0A0H3FEZ9-F1
#
_entry.id   AF-A0A0H3FEZ9-F1
#
_cell.length_a   1.000
_cell.length_b   1.000
_cell.length_c   1.000
_cell.angle_alpha   90.00
_cell.angle_beta   90.00
_cell.angle_gamma   90.00
#
_symmetry.space_group_name_H-M   'P 1'
#
loop_
_entity.id
_entity.type
_entity.pdbx_description
1 polymer ?
#
loop_
_entity_poly.entity_id
_entity_poly.type
_entity_poly.pdbx_seq_one_letter_code
_entity_poly.pdbx_strand_id
1 'polypeptide(L)'
;MPVSLIQPDRTLFSYPRYWAECYGTAPFFPMTREEMEQLGWDSCDVIVVTGDAYVDHPSFGMAIIGRMLEAQGFRVGIIAQPDWTSKEDFMRLGKPNLFYGVTAGNMDSMINRYTADRKLRHDDAYTPGNVGGKRPDRATLVYTQRCKEAYSDVPVLLGGIEASLRRIAHYDYWSDTVRRSVLVDSKADMLIYGNGERPLVEVAHRLAAGESITDIHDVRNTAVMRKTALIGWSGVDSTRLDKPGRIEPIMNPYGEDLPCSEGELPAPDAPQPVTVRAPKPKPWEKTYVLLPSFEKVKADKVLYAHTSRILHHETNPGCARALMQKHGDRYVWINPPAIPLSTEEMDEVFGLPFQRVPHPSYGKATIPAYDMIRFSINIMRGCYGGCAFCSITEHEGRIIQSRSEASIVREIEEIRDNVPGFTGVISDLGGPTANMYMLRCQSPKAEQSCRRASCVYPEICTHMDTNHEPTINLYRRTRSLKGIKKILIASGVRYDLAVEDPRYIKELAEHHVGGYLKIAPEHTEAGPLSKMMKPGMGSYYRFKELFDSYSKQAGKEQYLIPYFISAHPGTRTEDMINLALWLKKNRFRLDQVQNFYPSPLASATTMYYSGKNPLGKVDYKSEDVVVPKGDRQRRLHKALLRYHDPVNWPVIREALTAMGMRRLIGIRPDCLVPPDGFDPKFAASVSGKAKPATTRFTASKAQNPSAGKGKPSGQRVNRGKRPV
;
A
#
# COMPACT_ATOMS: atom_id res chain seq x y z
N MET A 1 -3.66 -13.53 -26.52
CA MET A 1 -4.01 -12.39 -25.64
C MET A 1 -3.32 -11.14 -26.16
N PRO A 2 -3.94 -9.95 -26.12
CA PRO A 2 -3.30 -8.74 -26.63
C PRO A 2 -2.06 -8.40 -25.77
N VAL A 3 -0.92 -8.21 -26.43
CA VAL A 3 0.36 -7.84 -25.79
C VAL A 3 0.28 -6.36 -25.39
N SER A 4 0.66 -6.03 -24.15
CA SER A 4 0.70 -4.63 -23.70
C SER A 4 1.71 -3.84 -24.54
N LEU A 5 1.37 -2.60 -24.89
CA LEU A 5 2.28 -1.69 -25.60
C LEU A 5 3.27 -0.99 -24.66
N ILE A 6 3.20 -1.27 -23.36
CA ILE A 6 4.07 -0.74 -22.33
C ILE A 6 5.12 -1.82 -22.02
N GLN A 7 6.22 -1.80 -22.77
CA GLN A 7 7.33 -2.76 -22.62
C GLN A 7 8.59 -2.02 -22.16
N PRO A 8 9.43 -2.65 -21.32
CA PRO A 8 10.72 -2.08 -20.96
C PRO A 8 11.69 -2.21 -22.14
N ASP A 9 12.61 -1.27 -22.27
CA ASP A 9 13.69 -1.37 -23.27
C ASP A 9 14.65 -2.52 -22.97
N ARG A 10 14.75 -2.90 -21.68
CA ARG A 10 15.64 -3.94 -21.17
C ARG A 10 14.99 -4.73 -20.04
N THR A 11 15.13 -6.06 -20.07
CA THR A 11 14.66 -6.96 -19.02
C THR A 11 15.62 -7.00 -17.82
N LEU A 12 15.12 -7.31 -16.62
CA LEU A 12 15.88 -7.27 -15.36
C LEU A 12 17.19 -8.08 -15.37
N PHE A 13 17.19 -9.28 -15.95
CA PHE A 13 18.32 -10.22 -15.89
C PHE A 13 19.17 -10.23 -17.17
N SER A 14 18.98 -9.25 -18.04
CA SER A 14 19.80 -9.09 -19.26
C SER A 14 21.09 -8.30 -19.04
N TYR A 15 21.29 -7.74 -17.85
CA TYR A 15 22.56 -7.09 -17.50
C TYR A 15 23.66 -8.14 -17.33
N PRO A 16 24.89 -7.87 -17.81
CA PRO A 16 26.05 -8.67 -17.42
C PRO A 16 26.18 -8.64 -15.90
N ARG A 17 26.38 -9.80 -15.30
CA ARG A 17 26.57 -9.88 -13.86
C ARG A 17 27.86 -9.17 -13.46
N TYR A 18 27.82 -8.53 -12.30
CA TYR A 18 28.97 -7.87 -11.71
C TYR A 18 30.03 -8.90 -11.32
N TRP A 19 31.31 -8.49 -11.33
CA TRP A 19 32.46 -9.40 -11.19
C TRP A 19 32.43 -10.25 -9.91
N ALA A 20 31.79 -9.75 -8.84
CA ALA A 20 31.71 -10.43 -7.56
C ALA A 20 30.72 -11.61 -7.56
N GLU A 21 30.10 -11.95 -8.70
CA GLU A 21 29.31 -13.18 -8.86
C GLU A 21 30.10 -14.46 -8.53
N CYS A 22 31.43 -14.42 -8.62
CA CYS A 22 32.31 -15.54 -8.31
C CYS A 22 32.21 -16.03 -6.86
N TYR A 23 31.72 -15.20 -5.94
CA TYR A 23 31.47 -15.58 -4.54
C TYR A 23 30.17 -16.38 -4.35
N GLY A 24 29.31 -16.47 -5.38
CA GLY A 24 28.03 -17.16 -5.30
C GLY A 24 27.00 -16.43 -4.44
N THR A 25 25.95 -17.16 -4.06
CA THR A 25 24.85 -16.65 -3.23
C THR A 25 25.13 -16.87 -1.75
N ALA A 26 25.02 -15.83 -0.94
CA ALA A 26 25.14 -15.92 0.50
C ALA A 26 23.89 -16.60 1.10
N PRO A 27 24.03 -17.53 2.06
CA PRO A 27 22.88 -18.12 2.75
C PRO A 27 21.98 -17.05 3.38
N PHE A 28 22.60 -16.07 4.04
CA PHE A 28 21.99 -14.83 4.52
C PHE A 28 22.91 -13.66 4.20
N PHE A 29 22.36 -12.45 4.02
CA PHE A 29 23.19 -11.26 3.94
C PHE A 29 23.91 -11.02 5.27
N PRO A 30 25.23 -10.71 5.24
CA PRO A 30 25.98 -10.46 6.45
C PRO A 30 25.44 -9.21 7.16
N MET A 31 25.26 -9.35 8.47
CA MET A 31 24.93 -8.30 9.43
C MET A 31 26.14 -7.88 10.27
N THR A 32 27.23 -8.65 10.24
CA THR A 32 28.49 -8.34 10.94
C THR A 32 29.73 -8.58 10.06
N ARG A 33 30.90 -8.10 10.52
CA ARG A 33 32.18 -8.34 9.82
C ARG A 33 32.58 -9.81 9.86
N GLU A 34 32.32 -10.50 10.97
CA GLU A 34 32.61 -11.92 11.12
C GLU A 34 31.84 -12.77 10.11
N GLU A 35 30.59 -12.40 9.80
CA GLU A 35 29.80 -13.05 8.75
C GLU A 35 30.35 -12.73 7.34
N MET A 36 30.88 -11.52 7.11
CA MET A 36 31.58 -11.21 5.85
C MET A 36 32.84 -12.05 5.68
N GLU A 37 33.63 -12.23 6.74
CA GLU A 37 34.84 -13.07 6.73
C GLU A 37 34.50 -14.53 6.40
N GLN A 38 33.39 -15.06 6.93
CA GLN A 38 32.89 -16.40 6.59
C GLN A 38 32.50 -16.54 5.11
N LEU A 39 32.03 -15.45 4.49
CA LEU A 39 31.73 -15.39 3.05
C LEU A 39 32.98 -15.10 2.19
N GLY A 40 34.13 -14.83 2.81
CA GLY A 40 35.36 -14.43 2.13
C GLY A 40 35.31 -13.01 1.55
N TRP A 41 34.45 -12.13 2.11
CA TRP A 41 34.26 -10.77 1.64
C TRP A 41 35.09 -9.78 2.46
N ASP A 42 35.86 -8.93 1.78
CA ASP A 42 36.59 -7.80 2.36
C ASP A 42 35.69 -6.56 2.57
N SER A 43 34.73 -6.38 1.66
CA SER A 43 33.83 -5.23 1.60
C SER A 43 32.46 -5.62 1.02
N CYS A 44 31.43 -4.86 1.34
CA CYS A 44 30.14 -4.93 0.65
C CYS A 44 30.14 -3.93 -0.52
N ASP A 45 29.53 -4.28 -1.65
CA ASP A 45 29.32 -3.33 -2.73
C ASP A 45 28.12 -2.43 -2.42
N VAL A 46 27.07 -3.01 -1.83
CA VAL A 46 25.88 -2.30 -1.39
C VAL A 46 25.55 -2.68 0.05
N ILE A 47 25.20 -1.70 0.88
CA ILE A 47 24.67 -1.94 2.22
C ILE A 47 23.22 -1.44 2.30
N VAL A 48 22.30 -2.35 2.66
CA VAL A 48 20.90 -2.03 2.87
C VAL A 48 20.66 -1.74 4.35
N VAL A 49 20.15 -0.55 4.67
CA VAL A 49 19.76 -0.15 6.02
C VAL A 49 18.24 -0.19 6.13
N THR A 50 17.72 -0.97 7.09
CA THR A 50 16.28 -1.16 7.27
C THR A 50 15.85 -0.95 8.72
N GLY A 51 14.64 -0.42 8.90
CA GLY A 51 14.01 -0.28 10.21
C GLY A 51 13.32 -1.56 10.71
N ASP A 52 13.19 -2.59 9.89
CA ASP A 52 12.63 -3.91 10.25
C ASP A 52 13.74 -4.89 10.67
N ALA A 53 13.40 -5.96 11.37
CA ALA A 53 14.27 -7.14 11.51
C ALA A 53 14.57 -7.77 10.13
N TYR A 54 15.76 -8.36 9.98
CA TYR A 54 16.11 -9.08 8.76
C TYR A 54 15.41 -10.44 8.71
N VAL A 55 14.33 -10.50 7.94
CA VAL A 55 13.64 -11.74 7.57
C VAL A 55 13.85 -11.96 6.08
N ASP A 56 14.54 -13.03 5.71
CA ASP A 56 14.88 -13.33 4.32
C ASP A 56 13.69 -14.00 3.61
N HIS A 57 12.62 -13.23 3.39
CA HIS A 57 11.35 -13.72 2.85
C HIS A 57 10.85 -12.79 1.74
N PRO A 58 10.23 -13.30 0.66
CA PRO A 58 9.73 -12.51 -0.47
C PRO A 58 8.55 -11.57 -0.14
N SER A 59 8.16 -11.44 1.13
CA SER A 59 7.15 -10.48 1.59
C SER A 59 7.79 -9.28 2.30
N PHE A 60 9.10 -9.29 2.47
CA PHE A 60 9.88 -8.23 3.07
C PHE A 60 10.64 -7.49 1.98
N GLY A 61 10.33 -6.20 1.78
CA GLY A 61 10.84 -5.42 0.65
C GLY A 61 12.37 -5.35 0.60
N MET A 62 13.04 -5.25 1.75
CA MET A 62 14.50 -5.24 1.79
C MET A 62 15.13 -6.57 1.39
N ALA A 63 14.46 -7.70 1.65
CA ALA A 63 14.95 -9.01 1.24
C ALA A 63 14.84 -9.18 -0.28
N ILE A 64 13.71 -8.77 -0.88
CA ILE A 64 13.54 -8.79 -2.35
C ILE A 64 14.62 -7.95 -3.02
N ILE A 65 14.79 -6.71 -2.56
CA ILE A 65 15.76 -5.79 -3.15
C ILE A 65 17.20 -6.27 -2.96
N GLY A 66 17.54 -6.79 -1.78
CA GLY A 66 18.87 -7.36 -1.52
C GLY A 66 19.14 -8.57 -2.41
N ARG A 67 18.20 -9.52 -2.50
CA ARG A 67 18.35 -10.73 -3.33
C ARG A 67 18.41 -10.40 -4.81
N MET A 68 17.67 -9.38 -5.23
CA MET A 68 17.73 -8.87 -6.58
C MET A 68 19.14 -8.33 -6.90
N LEU A 69 19.71 -7.49 -6.03
CA LEU A 69 21.08 -6.99 -6.20
C LEU A 69 22.13 -8.12 -6.19
N GLU A 70 21.99 -9.09 -5.30
CA GLU A 70 22.86 -10.28 -5.27
C GLU A 70 22.76 -11.09 -6.56
N ALA A 71 21.57 -11.25 -7.14
CA ALA A 71 21.36 -11.93 -8.41
C ALA A 71 22.00 -11.20 -9.61
N GLN A 72 22.28 -9.90 -9.46
CA GLN A 72 23.07 -9.11 -10.42
C GLN A 72 24.59 -9.25 -10.20
N GLY A 73 25.03 -10.02 -9.19
CA GLY A 73 26.43 -10.28 -8.87
C GLY A 73 27.03 -9.35 -7.82
N PHE A 74 26.25 -8.49 -7.16
CA PHE A 74 26.76 -7.56 -6.13
C PHE A 74 26.84 -8.23 -4.76
N ARG A 75 27.85 -7.87 -3.95
CA ARG A 75 27.94 -8.26 -2.55
C ARG A 75 27.08 -7.33 -1.70
N VAL A 76 26.03 -7.87 -1.11
CA VAL A 76 25.03 -7.09 -0.36
C VAL A 76 25.10 -7.41 1.12
N GLY A 77 25.33 -6.37 1.94
CA GLY A 77 25.21 -6.44 3.40
C GLY A 77 23.93 -5.79 3.91
N ILE A 78 23.49 -6.14 5.12
CA ILE A 78 22.30 -5.57 5.72
C ILE A 78 22.52 -5.08 7.16
N ILE A 79 22.10 -3.85 7.43
CA ILE A 79 22.07 -3.26 8.77
C ILE A 79 20.60 -3.13 9.18
N ALA A 80 20.14 -4.08 9.99
CA ALA A 80 18.77 -4.15 10.47
C ALA A 80 18.62 -3.52 11.86
N GLN A 81 17.69 -2.56 11.99
CA GLN A 81 17.38 -1.84 13.22
C GLN A 81 18.61 -1.24 13.94
N PRO A 82 19.47 -0.47 13.24
CA PRO A 82 20.64 0.15 13.86
C PRO A 82 20.22 1.13 14.96
N ASP A 83 21.05 1.25 15.99
CA ASP A 83 20.96 2.36 16.93
C ASP A 83 21.30 3.67 16.21
N TRP A 84 20.32 4.58 16.15
CA TRP A 84 20.44 5.87 15.46
C TRP A 84 20.95 7.00 16.35
N THR A 85 21.28 6.72 17.61
CA THR A 85 21.89 7.71 18.50
C THR A 85 23.33 8.03 18.12
N SER A 86 24.01 7.12 17.41
CA SER A 86 25.38 7.28 16.92
C SER A 86 25.53 6.75 15.49
N LYS A 87 26.65 7.09 14.83
CA LYS A 87 27.03 6.58 13.49
C LYS A 87 27.67 5.19 13.52
N GLU A 88 28.14 4.74 14.68
CA GLU A 88 28.93 3.49 14.80
C GLU A 88 28.22 2.26 14.22
N ASP A 89 26.92 2.12 14.48
CA ASP A 89 26.13 1.01 13.95
C ASP A 89 26.04 1.01 12.41
N PHE A 90 26.13 2.18 11.78
CA PHE A 90 26.12 2.36 10.33
C PHE A 90 27.49 2.07 9.70
N MET A 91 28.56 2.02 10.52
CA MET A 91 29.92 1.67 10.13
C MET A 91 30.25 0.20 10.36
N ARG A 92 29.33 -0.58 10.96
CA ARG A 92 29.57 -1.98 11.37
C ARG A 92 30.08 -2.87 10.24
N LEU A 93 29.51 -2.74 9.03
CA LEU A 93 29.93 -3.51 7.85
C LEU A 93 31.04 -2.80 7.03
N GLY A 94 31.50 -1.64 7.50
CA GLY A 94 32.42 -0.78 6.78
C GLY A 94 31.78 0.10 5.71
N LYS A 95 32.66 0.67 4.88
CA LYS A 95 32.29 1.52 3.76
C LYS A 95 31.84 0.65 2.58
N PRO A 96 30.64 0.86 2.00
CA PRO A 96 30.25 0.15 0.80
C PRO A 96 30.94 0.73 -0.44
N ASN A 97 31.19 -0.11 -1.44
CA ASN A 97 31.90 0.31 -2.66
C ASN A 97 31.03 1.17 -3.59
N LEU A 98 29.71 0.97 -3.61
CA LEU A 98 28.78 1.67 -4.50
C LEU A 98 27.86 2.63 -3.75
N PHE A 99 27.03 2.14 -2.82
CA PHE A 99 26.06 3.00 -2.12
C PHE A 99 25.43 2.37 -0.87
N TYR A 100 24.78 3.22 -0.06
CA TYR A 100 23.81 2.81 0.95
C TYR A 100 22.38 2.85 0.40
N GLY A 101 21.63 1.76 0.55
CA GLY A 101 20.18 1.71 0.30
C GLY A 101 19.39 1.85 1.60
N VAL A 102 18.60 2.91 1.77
CA VAL A 102 17.92 3.20 3.05
C VAL A 102 16.40 3.05 2.92
N THR A 103 15.80 2.25 3.80
CA THR A 103 14.34 2.09 3.92
C THR A 103 13.90 2.15 5.37
N ALA A 104 12.70 2.69 5.60
CA ALA A 104 12.06 2.61 6.91
C ALA A 104 11.59 1.19 7.26
N GLY A 105 11.57 0.25 6.31
CA GLY A 105 11.00 -1.09 6.43
C GLY A 105 9.70 -1.27 5.64
N ASN A 106 8.96 -2.34 5.92
CA ASN A 106 7.68 -2.68 5.26
C ASN A 106 6.52 -1.75 5.67
N MET A 107 6.70 -0.94 6.72
CA MET A 107 5.69 -0.02 7.19
C MET A 107 6.31 1.35 7.50
N ASP A 108 5.54 2.41 7.28
CA ASP A 108 5.90 3.77 7.66
C ASP A 108 6.24 3.86 9.15
N SER A 109 7.34 4.53 9.51
CA SER A 109 7.83 4.47 10.89
C SER A 109 6.92 5.21 11.87
N MET A 110 6.20 6.24 11.41
CA MET A 110 5.22 6.95 12.21
C MET A 110 3.97 6.09 12.41
N ILE A 111 3.50 5.43 11.34
CA ILE A 111 2.37 4.49 11.45
C ILE A 111 2.76 3.34 12.36
N ASN A 112 3.99 2.85 12.36
CA ASN A 112 4.42 1.77 13.25
C ASN A 112 4.29 2.20 14.72
N ARG A 113 4.90 3.33 15.06
CA ARG A 113 5.00 3.82 16.44
C ARG A 113 3.72 4.44 16.99
N TYR A 114 2.84 4.97 16.13
CA TYR A 114 1.64 5.71 16.56
C TYR A 114 0.36 5.19 15.92
N THR A 115 -0.73 5.24 16.68
CA THR A 115 -2.09 5.04 16.17
C THR A 115 -2.59 6.26 15.39
N ALA A 116 -3.64 6.10 14.58
CA ALA A 116 -4.29 7.22 13.87
C ALA A 116 -4.83 8.33 14.80
N ASP A 117 -5.01 8.01 16.09
CA ASP A 117 -5.41 8.95 17.15
C ASP A 117 -4.19 9.54 17.89
N ARG A 118 -2.98 9.46 17.31
CA ARG A 118 -1.70 9.95 17.87
C ARG A 118 -1.29 9.35 19.21
N LYS A 119 -1.86 8.20 19.59
CA LYS A 119 -1.41 7.44 20.77
C LYS A 119 -0.22 6.54 20.41
N LEU A 120 0.76 6.48 21.30
CA LEU A 120 1.94 5.63 21.18
C LEU A 120 1.56 4.14 21.23
N ARG A 121 2.22 3.32 20.40
CA ARG A 121 2.23 1.86 20.50
C ARG A 121 3.45 1.39 21.28
N HIS A 122 3.27 0.35 22.06
CA HIS A 122 4.35 -0.26 22.85
C HIS A 122 4.87 -1.56 22.22
N ASP A 123 4.24 -1.98 21.13
CA ASP A 123 4.53 -3.16 20.34
C ASP A 123 4.94 -2.81 18.91
N ASP A 124 5.83 -3.61 18.33
CA ASP A 124 6.23 -3.54 16.92
C ASP A 124 6.33 -4.95 16.33
N ALA A 125 5.41 -5.27 15.42
CA ALA A 125 5.32 -6.58 14.79
C ALA A 125 6.53 -6.95 13.92
N TYR A 126 7.34 -5.97 13.51
CA TYR A 126 8.54 -6.17 12.68
C TYR A 126 9.83 -6.20 13.50
N THR A 127 9.74 -6.10 14.83
CA THR A 127 10.88 -6.14 15.75
C THR A 127 10.94 -7.49 16.48
N PRO A 128 12.14 -8.09 16.70
CA PRO A 128 12.27 -9.32 17.48
C PRO A 128 11.75 -9.14 18.90
N GLY A 129 10.92 -10.07 19.36
CA GLY A 129 10.28 -10.01 20.68
C GLY A 129 9.10 -9.03 20.75
N ASN A 130 8.62 -8.50 19.62
CA ASN A 130 7.51 -7.55 19.55
C ASN A 130 7.77 -6.24 20.35
N VAL A 131 9.03 -5.85 20.47
CA VAL A 131 9.45 -4.70 21.31
C VAL A 131 9.26 -3.40 20.54
N GLY A 132 8.49 -2.47 21.09
CA GLY A 132 8.34 -1.13 20.51
C GLY A 132 9.58 -0.24 20.69
N GLY A 133 9.73 0.76 19.83
CA GLY A 133 10.74 1.81 19.99
C GLY A 133 12.15 1.46 19.49
N LYS A 134 12.29 0.47 18.61
CA LYS A 134 13.55 0.10 17.93
C LYS A 134 13.77 0.78 16.57
N ARG A 135 12.93 1.77 16.23
CA ARG A 135 13.04 2.57 15.02
C ARG A 135 12.76 4.05 15.33
N PRO A 136 13.47 5.00 14.73
CA PRO A 136 13.18 6.41 14.91
C PRO A 136 11.94 6.86 14.13
N ASP A 137 11.35 7.96 14.58
CA ASP A 137 10.34 8.70 13.84
C ASP A 137 10.94 9.24 12.53
N ARG A 138 10.25 9.04 11.41
CA ARG A 138 10.75 9.34 10.05
C ARG A 138 12.11 8.68 9.83
N ALA A 139 12.13 7.36 9.97
CA ALA A 139 13.34 6.55 10.00
C ALA A 139 14.23 6.75 8.78
N THR A 140 13.65 6.87 7.58
CA THR A 140 14.40 7.12 6.35
C THR A 140 15.24 8.39 6.43
N LEU A 141 14.72 9.47 7.05
CA LEU A 141 15.47 10.71 7.23
C LEU A 141 16.64 10.53 8.19
N VAL A 142 16.38 9.94 9.35
CA VAL A 142 17.39 9.76 10.40
C VAL A 142 18.51 8.83 9.93
N TYR A 143 18.16 7.69 9.34
CA TYR A 143 19.13 6.71 8.84
C TYR A 143 20.00 7.30 7.71
N THR A 144 19.42 8.10 6.81
CA THR A 144 20.20 8.79 5.76
C THR A 144 21.26 9.70 6.36
N GLN A 145 20.88 10.51 7.35
CA GLN A 145 21.81 11.42 8.01
C GLN A 145 22.95 10.67 8.68
N ARG A 146 22.66 9.53 9.32
CA ARG A 146 23.69 8.67 9.93
C ARG A 146 24.60 7.99 8.90
N CYS A 147 24.06 7.52 7.77
CA CYS A 147 24.89 7.02 6.67
C CYS A 147 25.85 8.10 6.15
N LYS A 148 25.36 9.33 5.94
CA LYS A 148 26.19 10.47 5.50
C LYS A 148 27.20 10.92 6.56
N GLU A 149 26.91 10.73 7.84
CA GLU A 149 27.83 10.98 8.95
C GLU A 149 28.93 9.90 9.05
N ALA A 150 28.58 8.65 8.76
CA ALA A 150 29.50 7.53 8.69
C ALA A 150 30.47 7.67 7.51
N TYR A 151 29.95 7.90 6.30
CA TYR A 151 30.72 8.10 5.08
C TYR A 151 30.06 9.15 4.19
N SER A 152 30.62 10.35 4.14
CA SER A 152 30.02 11.50 3.46
C SER A 152 30.11 11.45 1.93
N ASP A 153 31.10 10.73 1.41
CA ASP A 153 31.38 10.56 -0.02
C ASP A 153 30.58 9.42 -0.65
N VAL A 154 29.97 8.55 0.16
CA VAL A 154 29.16 7.43 -0.32
C VAL A 154 27.75 7.91 -0.71
N PRO A 155 27.26 7.55 -1.91
CA PRO A 155 25.88 7.81 -2.31
C PRO A 155 24.86 7.14 -1.38
N VAL A 156 23.76 7.82 -1.09
CA VAL A 156 22.63 7.29 -0.31
C VAL A 156 21.36 7.33 -1.15
N LEU A 157 20.78 6.16 -1.38
CA LEU A 157 19.57 5.94 -2.18
C LEU A 157 18.40 5.61 -1.23
N LEU A 158 17.33 6.39 -1.29
CA LEU A 158 16.12 6.14 -0.51
C LEU A 158 15.17 5.21 -1.23
N GLY A 159 14.50 4.34 -0.48
CA GLY A 159 13.43 3.50 -0.99
C GLY A 159 12.36 3.16 0.04
N GLY A 160 11.40 2.34 -0.37
CA GLY A 160 10.30 1.88 0.47
C GLY A 160 9.10 2.82 0.52
N ILE A 161 8.07 2.40 1.27
CA ILE A 161 6.77 3.08 1.34
C ILE A 161 6.92 4.51 1.91
N GLU A 162 7.69 4.67 2.99
CA GLU A 162 7.91 5.97 3.63
C GLU A 162 8.56 6.98 2.67
N ALA A 163 9.61 6.60 1.95
CA ALA A 163 10.26 7.48 0.97
C ALA A 163 9.32 7.79 -0.21
N SER A 164 8.71 6.74 -0.79
CA SER A 164 7.83 6.84 -1.95
C SER A 164 6.68 7.81 -1.72
N LEU A 165 6.06 7.76 -0.54
CA LEU A 165 4.91 8.60 -0.20
C LEU A 165 5.32 10.02 0.25
N ARG A 166 6.61 10.34 0.30
CA ARG A 166 7.12 11.67 0.69
C ARG A 166 7.99 12.31 -0.40
N ARG A 167 7.87 11.85 -1.65
CA ARG A 167 8.70 12.27 -2.80
C ARG A 167 8.50 13.73 -3.27
N ILE A 168 7.36 14.34 -2.98
CA ILE A 168 7.09 15.78 -3.21
C ILE A 168 6.67 16.48 -1.90
N ALA A 169 6.37 17.77 -1.97
CA ALA A 169 5.68 18.48 -0.90
C ALA A 169 4.40 17.73 -0.50
N HIS A 170 4.28 17.39 0.78
CA HIS A 170 3.20 16.55 1.29
C HIS A 170 2.73 17.05 2.65
N TYR A 171 1.44 16.90 2.92
CA TYR A 171 0.90 17.12 4.25
C TYR A 171 1.33 15.99 5.20
N ASP A 172 1.93 16.36 6.33
CA ASP A 172 2.34 15.46 7.38
C ASP A 172 1.35 15.55 8.56
N TYR A 173 0.54 14.51 8.75
CA TYR A 173 -0.48 14.47 9.80
C TYR A 173 0.09 14.65 11.21
N TRP A 174 1.32 14.24 11.44
CA TRP A 174 1.95 14.25 12.77
C TRP A 174 2.38 15.64 13.20
N SER A 175 2.93 16.44 12.28
CA SER A 175 3.32 17.83 12.51
C SER A 175 2.24 18.84 12.10
N ASP A 176 1.11 18.37 11.56
CA ASP A 176 -0.02 19.18 11.07
C ASP A 176 0.41 20.31 10.12
N THR A 177 1.37 20.03 9.23
CA THR A 177 1.90 21.01 8.29
C THR A 177 2.32 20.36 6.98
N VAL A 178 2.47 21.17 5.93
CA VAL A 178 3.06 20.72 4.67
C VAL A 178 4.57 20.72 4.80
N ARG A 179 5.18 19.54 4.65
CA ARG A 179 6.63 19.34 4.65
C ARG A 179 7.17 19.33 3.22
N ARG A 180 8.47 19.56 3.10
CA ARG A 180 9.21 19.43 1.84
C ARG A 180 9.28 17.96 1.43
N SER A 181 9.80 17.71 0.22
CA SER A 181 10.15 16.34 -0.17
C SER A 181 11.17 15.77 0.82
N VAL A 182 11.03 14.49 1.17
CA VAL A 182 11.99 13.80 2.04
C VAL A 182 13.41 13.84 1.46
N LEU A 183 13.54 13.88 0.13
CA LEU A 183 14.82 14.01 -0.55
C LEU A 183 15.55 15.32 -0.20
N VAL A 184 14.80 16.40 0.02
CA VAL A 184 15.35 17.71 0.44
C VAL A 184 15.77 17.66 1.91
N ASP A 185 14.91 17.12 2.78
CA ASP A 185 15.13 17.10 4.22
C ASP A 185 16.24 16.10 4.64
N SER A 186 16.36 14.97 3.94
CA SER A 186 17.35 13.93 4.25
C SER A 186 18.73 14.19 3.63
N LYS A 187 18.79 15.02 2.57
CA LYS A 187 19.99 15.20 1.73
C LYS A 187 20.51 13.90 1.09
N ALA A 188 19.62 12.93 0.86
CA ALA A 188 19.95 11.77 0.04
C ALA A 188 20.25 12.20 -1.41
N ASP A 189 21.02 11.39 -2.13
CA ASP A 189 21.44 11.69 -3.49
C ASP A 189 20.33 11.36 -4.51
N MET A 190 19.57 10.30 -4.22
CA MET A 190 18.47 9.83 -5.06
C MET A 190 17.37 9.18 -4.22
N LEU A 191 16.12 9.27 -4.69
CA LEU A 191 14.97 8.55 -4.14
C LEU A 191 14.36 7.67 -5.21
N ILE A 192 14.25 6.37 -4.96
CA ILE A 192 13.54 5.40 -5.79
C ILE A 192 12.15 5.21 -5.20
N TYR A 193 11.10 5.59 -5.94
CA TYR A 193 9.72 5.45 -5.48
C TYR A 193 9.04 4.25 -6.12
N GLY A 194 8.11 3.64 -5.39
CA GLY A 194 7.35 2.48 -5.85
C GLY A 194 8.15 1.19 -5.94
N ASN A 195 7.82 0.32 -6.91
CA ASN A 195 8.58 -0.92 -7.17
C ASN A 195 10.02 -0.59 -7.58
N GLY A 196 10.98 -1.02 -6.77
CA GLY A 196 12.37 -0.59 -6.84
C GLY A 196 13.28 -1.47 -7.68
N GLU A 197 12.86 -2.66 -8.12
CA GLU A 197 13.73 -3.65 -8.75
C GLU A 197 14.43 -3.08 -9.98
N ARG A 198 13.67 -2.66 -11.00
CA ARG A 198 14.21 -2.15 -12.26
C ARG A 198 15.10 -0.90 -12.10
N PRO A 199 14.65 0.18 -11.44
CA PRO A 199 15.49 1.37 -11.29
C PRO A 199 16.75 1.09 -10.47
N LEU A 200 16.67 0.21 -9.47
CA LEU A 200 17.83 -0.10 -8.65
C LEU A 200 18.90 -0.92 -9.40
N VAL A 201 18.49 -1.90 -10.23
CA VAL A 201 19.42 -2.62 -11.13
C VAL A 201 20.18 -1.62 -12.01
N GLU A 202 19.44 -0.74 -12.67
CA GLU A 202 20.00 0.21 -13.62
C GLU A 202 21.00 1.16 -12.94
N VAL A 203 20.62 1.73 -11.78
CA VAL A 203 21.50 2.62 -11.01
C VAL A 203 22.73 1.87 -10.51
N ALA A 204 22.58 0.65 -9.97
CA ALA A 204 23.70 -0.13 -9.45
C ALA A 204 24.73 -0.45 -10.55
N HIS A 205 24.29 -0.87 -11.74
CA HIS A 205 25.18 -1.14 -12.86
C HIS A 205 25.86 0.11 -13.41
N ARG A 206 25.17 1.25 -13.45
CA ARG A 206 25.78 2.53 -13.88
C ARG A 206 26.85 3.01 -12.88
N LEU A 207 26.58 2.91 -11.58
CA LEU A 207 27.57 3.20 -10.54
C LEU A 207 28.77 2.24 -10.62
N ALA A 208 28.51 0.94 -10.84
CA ALA A 208 29.56 -0.06 -11.02
C ALA A 208 30.41 0.17 -12.28
N ALA A 209 29.84 0.77 -13.32
CA ALA A 209 30.56 1.21 -14.52
C ALA A 209 31.36 2.51 -14.32
N GLY A 210 31.35 3.09 -13.11
CA GLY A 210 32.10 4.30 -12.76
C GLY A 210 31.37 5.62 -13.02
N GLU A 211 30.08 5.58 -13.38
CA GLU A 211 29.28 6.79 -13.50
C GLU A 211 28.99 7.40 -12.12
N SER A 212 29.12 8.73 -12.00
CA SER A 212 28.78 9.41 -10.74
C SER A 212 27.27 9.44 -10.52
N ILE A 213 26.83 9.28 -9.27
CA ILE A 213 25.42 9.46 -8.89
C ILE A 213 24.87 10.84 -9.28
N THR A 214 25.73 11.85 -9.38
CA THR A 214 25.36 13.21 -9.79
C THR A 214 25.06 13.35 -11.27
N ASP A 215 25.34 12.34 -12.09
CA ASP A 215 25.09 12.36 -13.54
C ASP A 215 23.88 11.49 -13.91
N ILE A 216 23.49 10.57 -13.03
CA ILE A 216 22.34 9.68 -13.19
C ILE A 216 21.04 10.42 -12.85
N HIS A 217 20.29 10.85 -13.86
CA HIS A 217 19.10 11.69 -13.68
C HIS A 217 17.86 11.27 -14.47
N ASP A 218 17.99 10.27 -15.33
CA ASP A 218 17.02 9.89 -16.35
C ASP A 218 16.38 8.51 -16.09
N VAL A 219 16.82 7.82 -15.04
CA VAL A 219 16.28 6.52 -14.63
C VAL A 219 14.82 6.69 -14.20
N ARG A 220 13.90 5.91 -14.78
CA ARG A 220 12.48 5.91 -14.42
C ARG A 220 12.27 5.54 -12.95
N ASN A 221 11.17 5.92 -12.33
CA ASN A 221 10.90 5.70 -10.90
C ASN A 221 11.87 6.40 -9.91
N THR A 222 12.72 7.32 -10.38
CA THR A 222 13.64 8.05 -9.50
C THR A 222 13.22 9.51 -9.31
N ALA A 223 13.64 10.09 -8.19
CA ALA A 223 13.59 11.51 -7.92
C ALA A 223 14.99 12.01 -7.51
N VAL A 224 15.40 13.15 -8.08
CA VAL A 224 16.73 13.76 -7.89
C VAL A 224 16.62 15.28 -7.72
N MET A 225 17.62 15.87 -7.06
CA MET A 225 17.68 17.33 -6.83
C MET A 225 18.43 18.05 -7.95
N ARG A 226 17.78 19.00 -8.63
CA ARG A 226 18.32 19.73 -9.78
C ARG A 226 18.26 21.25 -9.60
N LYS A 227 19.08 21.98 -10.36
CA LYS A 227 19.00 23.46 -10.46
C LYS A 227 18.12 23.90 -11.63
N THR A 228 18.09 23.10 -12.70
CA THR A 228 17.34 23.36 -13.94
C THR A 228 16.68 22.08 -14.44
N ALA A 229 15.74 22.21 -15.37
CA ALA A 229 15.17 21.07 -16.08
C ALA A 229 16.25 20.31 -16.87
N LEU A 230 15.97 19.06 -17.21
CA LEU A 230 16.87 18.25 -18.04
C LEU A 230 16.93 18.80 -19.48
N ILE A 231 18.10 18.68 -20.11
CA ILE A 231 18.33 19.14 -21.47
C ILE A 231 17.44 18.31 -22.43
N GLY A 232 16.80 18.98 -23.39
CA GLY A 232 15.91 18.33 -24.35
C GLY A 232 14.51 18.00 -23.83
N TRP A 233 14.17 18.45 -22.60
CA TRP A 233 12.82 18.32 -22.06
C TRP A 233 12.01 19.62 -22.21
N SER A 234 10.76 19.49 -22.63
CA SER A 234 9.81 20.61 -22.75
C SER A 234 8.91 20.70 -21.51
N GLY A 235 8.65 21.92 -21.02
CA GLY A 235 7.90 22.16 -19.80
C GLY A 235 6.45 22.56 -20.06
N VAL A 236 5.51 21.90 -19.37
CA VAL A 236 4.11 22.32 -19.25
C VAL A 236 3.96 23.06 -17.93
N ASP A 237 3.62 24.34 -17.97
CA ASP A 237 3.39 25.14 -16.76
C ASP A 237 2.04 24.76 -16.12
N SER A 238 2.09 24.21 -14.91
CA SER A 238 0.92 23.95 -14.07
C SER A 238 1.05 24.62 -12.70
N THR A 239 1.85 25.68 -12.61
CA THR A 239 2.03 26.48 -11.38
C THR A 239 0.81 27.32 -11.02
N ARG A 240 -0.13 27.44 -11.96
CA ARG A 240 -1.41 28.14 -11.83
C ARG A 240 -2.56 27.15 -11.99
N LEU A 241 -3.72 27.49 -11.44
CA LEU A 241 -4.93 26.69 -11.58
C LEU A 241 -5.35 26.60 -13.05
N ASP A 242 -5.87 25.44 -13.42
CA ASP A 242 -6.40 25.18 -14.76
C ASP A 242 -7.54 26.19 -15.04
N LYS A 243 -7.34 27.10 -16.00
CA LYS A 243 -8.42 27.92 -16.54
C LYS A 243 -9.13 27.12 -17.64
N PRO A 244 -10.46 27.23 -17.83
CA PRO A 244 -11.11 26.72 -19.03
C PRO A 244 -10.44 27.35 -20.26
N GLY A 245 -9.63 26.56 -20.96
CA GLY A 245 -8.93 26.99 -22.16
C GLY A 245 -9.79 26.75 -23.40
N ARG A 246 -9.57 27.57 -24.43
CA ARG A 246 -10.07 27.32 -25.78
C ARG A 246 -9.45 25.99 -26.25
N ILE A 247 -10.27 25.02 -26.63
CA ILE A 247 -9.77 23.80 -27.28
C ILE A 247 -9.17 24.28 -28.61
N GLU A 248 -7.86 24.13 -28.78
CA GLU A 248 -7.25 24.40 -30.08
C GLU A 248 -7.92 23.46 -31.10
N PRO A 249 -8.43 23.99 -32.22
CA PRO A 249 -9.06 23.16 -33.22
C PRO A 249 -8.07 22.07 -33.65
N ILE A 250 -8.55 20.83 -33.70
CA ILE A 250 -7.75 19.72 -34.25
C ILE A 250 -7.49 20.10 -35.70
N MET A 251 -6.25 20.49 -36.00
CA MET A 251 -5.82 20.82 -37.35
C MET A 251 -6.14 19.62 -38.24
N ASN A 252 -6.96 19.83 -39.27
CA ASN A 252 -7.41 18.77 -40.16
C ASN A 252 -6.16 18.06 -40.75
N PRO A 253 -6.01 16.73 -40.61
CA PRO A 253 -4.87 16.00 -41.16
C PRO A 253 -4.73 16.13 -42.68
N TYR A 254 -5.74 16.66 -43.38
CA TYR A 254 -5.77 16.91 -44.82
C TYR A 254 -5.54 18.38 -45.23
N GLY A 255 -5.15 19.27 -44.31
CA GLY A 255 -4.83 20.67 -44.60
C GLY A 255 -6.00 21.65 -44.39
N GLU A 256 -5.67 22.91 -44.12
CA GLU A 256 -6.60 24.04 -44.17
C GLU A 256 -6.58 24.54 -45.62
N ASP A 257 -7.53 24.05 -46.43
CA ASP A 257 -8.01 24.60 -47.71
C ASP A 257 -8.53 23.46 -48.59
N LEU A 258 -9.76 23.01 -48.30
CA LEU A 258 -10.57 22.30 -49.28
C LEU A 258 -11.84 23.12 -49.47
N PRO A 259 -11.88 24.09 -50.41
CA PRO A 259 -13.16 24.41 -51.01
C PRO A 259 -13.72 23.09 -51.55
N CYS A 260 -15.00 22.82 -51.31
CA CYS A 260 -15.72 21.77 -52.00
C CYS A 260 -15.68 22.09 -53.51
N SER A 261 -14.61 21.67 -54.19
CA SER A 261 -14.48 21.81 -55.62
C SER A 261 -15.26 20.66 -56.25
N GLU A 262 -16.41 21.00 -56.82
CA GLU A 262 -16.97 20.27 -57.95
C GLU A 262 -15.88 20.18 -59.03
N GLY A 263 -15.22 19.02 -59.13
CA GLY A 263 -14.12 18.80 -60.05
C GLY A 263 -13.76 17.32 -60.12
N GLU A 264 -13.61 16.84 -61.34
CA GLU A 264 -13.45 15.43 -61.71
C GLU A 264 -12.31 14.72 -60.95
N LEU A 265 -12.55 13.45 -60.59
CA LEU A 265 -11.56 12.56 -59.99
C LEU A 265 -10.40 12.34 -60.99
N PRO A 266 -9.12 12.51 -60.60
CA PRO A 266 -8.01 12.23 -61.48
C PRO A 266 -7.86 10.71 -61.69
N ALA A 267 -7.53 10.33 -62.92
CA ALA A 267 -7.33 8.96 -63.36
C ALA A 267 -6.21 8.23 -62.59
N PRO A 268 -6.29 6.90 -62.44
CA PRO A 268 -5.30 6.14 -61.70
C PRO A 268 -4.08 5.86 -62.59
N ASP A 269 -2.94 6.45 -62.27
CA ASP A 269 -1.64 5.74 -62.25
C ASP A 269 -0.45 6.69 -62.01
N ALA A 270 0.18 6.55 -60.85
CA ALA A 270 1.63 6.67 -60.68
C ALA A 270 2.03 6.08 -59.31
N PRO A 271 3.11 5.30 -59.20
CA PRO A 271 3.60 4.81 -57.92
C PRO A 271 4.00 6.00 -57.04
N GLN A 272 3.23 6.24 -55.98
CA GLN A 272 3.56 7.30 -55.03
C GLN A 272 4.76 6.87 -54.18
N PRO A 273 5.82 7.68 -54.10
CA PRO A 273 6.92 7.41 -53.19
C PRO A 273 6.38 7.43 -51.75
N VAL A 274 6.51 6.30 -51.05
CA VAL A 274 6.18 6.20 -49.64
C VAL A 274 7.20 7.04 -48.87
N THR A 275 6.92 8.32 -48.67
CA THR A 275 7.65 9.14 -47.69
C THR A 275 7.33 8.59 -46.30
N VAL A 276 8.26 7.80 -45.76
CA VAL A 276 8.24 7.40 -44.36
C VAL A 276 8.47 8.65 -43.51
N ARG A 277 7.38 9.33 -43.15
CA ARG A 277 7.43 10.39 -42.15
C ARG A 277 7.83 9.76 -40.83
N ALA A 278 8.85 10.32 -40.18
CA ALA A 278 9.17 9.94 -38.81
C ALA A 278 7.88 10.03 -37.96
N PRO A 279 7.58 9.02 -37.13
CA PRO A 279 6.40 9.06 -36.29
C PRO A 279 6.42 10.33 -35.44
N LYS A 280 5.30 11.06 -35.40
CA LYS A 280 5.18 12.24 -34.54
C LYS A 280 5.47 11.80 -33.09
N PRO A 281 6.38 12.48 -32.36
CA PRO A 281 6.67 12.12 -30.98
C PRO A 281 5.40 12.22 -30.15
N LYS A 282 5.23 11.32 -29.18
CA LYS A 282 4.02 11.32 -28.37
C LYS A 282 4.00 12.59 -27.50
N PRO A 283 2.83 13.20 -27.23
CA PRO A 283 2.72 14.47 -26.48
C PRO A 283 3.21 14.47 -25.02
N TRP A 284 3.70 13.33 -24.53
CA TRP A 284 4.23 13.15 -23.18
C TRP A 284 5.70 12.74 -23.17
N GLU A 285 6.27 12.37 -24.33
CA GLU A 285 7.69 12.05 -24.43
C GLU A 285 8.51 13.32 -24.18
N LYS A 286 9.57 13.19 -23.35
CA LYS A 286 10.45 14.30 -22.95
C LYS A 286 9.69 15.57 -22.55
N THR A 287 8.55 15.41 -21.91
CA THR A 287 7.71 16.51 -21.42
C THR A 287 7.60 16.41 -19.91
N TYR A 288 7.84 17.52 -19.21
CA TYR A 288 7.67 17.60 -17.76
C TYR A 288 6.56 18.57 -17.38
N VAL A 289 5.94 18.35 -16.22
CA VAL A 289 4.95 19.26 -15.63
C VAL A 289 5.60 20.05 -14.51
N LEU A 290 5.61 21.37 -14.64
CA LEU A 290 6.08 22.28 -13.59
C LEU A 290 4.97 22.48 -12.56
N LEU A 291 5.18 21.91 -11.38
CA LEU A 291 4.24 21.98 -10.25
C LEU A 291 4.39 23.31 -9.49
N PRO A 292 3.34 23.79 -8.81
CA PRO A 292 3.47 24.88 -7.85
C PRO A 292 4.57 24.60 -6.82
N SER A 293 5.34 25.63 -6.47
CA SER A 293 6.46 25.50 -5.53
C SER A 293 5.99 25.06 -4.14
N PHE A 294 6.91 24.47 -3.37
CA PHE A 294 6.67 24.11 -1.97
C PHE A 294 6.08 25.28 -1.17
N GLU A 295 6.64 26.47 -1.33
CA GLU A 295 6.21 27.67 -0.62
C GLU A 295 4.77 28.05 -0.97
N LYS A 296 4.40 27.92 -2.25
CA LYS A 296 3.03 28.17 -2.71
C LYS A 296 2.04 27.13 -2.18
N VAL A 297 2.36 25.83 -2.26
CA VAL A 297 1.44 24.78 -1.77
C VAL A 297 1.35 24.74 -0.24
N LYS A 298 2.37 25.23 0.47
CA LYS A 298 2.32 25.41 1.92
C LYS A 298 1.41 26.59 2.32
N ALA A 299 1.41 27.65 1.52
CA ALA A 299 0.60 28.85 1.77
C ALA A 299 -0.85 28.71 1.28
N ASP A 300 -1.09 27.98 0.19
CA ASP A 300 -2.40 27.87 -0.46
C ASP A 300 -2.86 26.41 -0.59
N LYS A 301 -3.96 26.10 0.12
CA LYS A 301 -4.60 24.79 0.17
C LYS A 301 -5.19 24.34 -1.17
N VAL A 302 -5.67 25.27 -1.99
CA VAL A 302 -6.23 24.99 -3.32
C VAL A 302 -5.10 24.61 -4.28
N LEU A 303 -3.97 25.32 -4.23
CA LEU A 303 -2.78 24.93 -4.99
C LEU A 303 -2.20 23.59 -4.53
N TYR A 304 -2.28 23.27 -3.24
CA TYR A 304 -1.93 21.93 -2.75
C TYR A 304 -2.84 20.85 -3.37
N ALA A 305 -4.16 21.06 -3.39
CA ALA A 305 -5.12 20.13 -3.99
C ALA A 305 -4.92 19.97 -5.50
N HIS A 306 -4.65 21.06 -6.21
CA HIS A 306 -4.29 21.06 -7.64
C HIS A 306 -3.01 20.25 -7.91
N THR A 307 -1.96 20.48 -7.11
CA THR A 307 -0.69 19.74 -7.21
C THR A 307 -0.91 18.24 -7.00
N SER A 308 -1.70 17.87 -6.00
CA SER A 308 -2.02 16.47 -5.71
C SER A 308 -2.77 15.82 -6.87
N ARG A 309 -3.74 16.51 -7.48
CA ARG A 309 -4.47 16.01 -8.65
C ARG A 309 -3.53 15.71 -9.81
N ILE A 310 -2.62 16.62 -10.15
CA ILE A 310 -1.66 16.43 -11.24
C ILE A 310 -0.80 15.20 -10.98
N LEU A 311 -0.27 15.05 -9.77
CA LEU A 311 0.53 13.88 -9.38
C LEU A 311 -0.22 12.57 -9.67
N HIS A 312 -1.48 12.44 -9.23
CA HIS A 312 -2.25 11.20 -9.42
C HIS A 312 -2.57 10.91 -10.89
N HIS A 313 -2.60 11.93 -11.76
CA HIS A 313 -2.73 11.76 -13.21
C HIS A 313 -1.45 11.27 -13.89
N GLU A 314 -0.27 11.58 -13.33
CA GLU A 314 1.05 11.16 -13.85
C GLU A 314 1.54 9.83 -13.26
N THR A 315 0.62 8.88 -13.03
CA THR A 315 0.92 7.55 -12.46
C THR A 315 1.01 6.43 -13.50
N ASN A 316 0.55 6.65 -14.73
CA ASN A 316 0.57 5.61 -15.78
C ASN A 316 1.96 5.56 -16.45
N PRO A 317 2.72 4.46 -16.36
CA PRO A 317 4.03 4.36 -16.99
C PRO A 317 4.02 4.56 -18.52
N GLY A 318 2.91 4.30 -19.21
CA GLY A 318 2.80 4.47 -20.66
C GLY A 318 2.72 5.93 -21.13
N CYS A 319 2.16 6.84 -20.32
CA CYS A 319 1.93 8.23 -20.71
C CYS A 319 2.25 9.29 -19.65
N ALA A 320 2.80 8.88 -18.50
CA ALA A 320 3.19 9.79 -17.43
C ALA A 320 4.34 10.70 -17.89
N ARG A 321 4.22 11.96 -17.52
CA ARG A 321 5.24 12.99 -17.69
C ARG A 321 6.14 13.04 -16.45
N ALA A 322 7.35 13.55 -16.63
CA ALA A 322 8.18 13.90 -15.48
C ALA A 322 7.52 15.04 -14.68
N LEU A 323 7.77 15.10 -13.38
CA LEU A 323 7.28 16.17 -12.53
C LEU A 323 8.46 17.00 -12.01
N MET A 324 8.28 18.32 -11.95
CA MET A 324 9.29 19.23 -11.44
C MET A 324 8.65 20.16 -10.41
N GLN A 325 9.12 20.14 -9.17
CA GLN A 325 8.63 21.02 -8.11
C GLN A 325 9.77 21.84 -7.51
N LYS A 326 9.58 23.15 -7.41
CA LYS A 326 10.56 24.05 -6.77
C LYS A 326 10.49 23.94 -5.23
N HIS A 327 11.64 23.80 -4.58
CA HIS A 327 11.84 23.81 -3.13
C HIS A 327 12.99 24.77 -2.82
N GLY A 328 12.70 26.00 -2.37
CA GLY A 328 13.71 27.04 -2.21
C GLY A 328 14.33 27.46 -3.54
N ASP A 329 15.65 27.30 -3.66
CA ASP A 329 16.46 27.65 -4.84
C ASP A 329 16.66 26.47 -5.83
N ARG A 330 16.27 25.25 -5.43
CA ARG A 330 16.42 24.03 -6.23
C ARG A 330 15.07 23.42 -6.59
N TYR A 331 15.12 22.41 -7.46
CA TYR A 331 13.97 21.64 -7.89
C TYR A 331 14.14 20.17 -7.52
N VAL A 332 13.04 19.56 -7.08
CA VAL A 332 12.87 18.11 -7.06
C VAL A 332 12.38 17.72 -8.45
N TRP A 333 13.19 16.95 -9.17
CA TRP A 333 12.83 16.34 -10.46
C TRP A 333 12.41 14.90 -10.22
N ILE A 334 11.26 14.48 -10.76
CA ILE A 334 10.72 13.14 -10.63
C ILE A 334 10.53 12.56 -12.02
N ASN A 335 11.27 11.49 -12.31
CA ASN A 335 11.15 10.77 -13.57
C ASN A 335 9.83 10.00 -13.63
N PRO A 336 9.31 9.71 -14.83
CA PRO A 336 8.10 8.90 -14.99
C PRO A 336 8.19 7.53 -14.30
N PRO A 337 7.07 6.90 -13.90
CA PRO A 337 7.08 5.60 -13.23
C PRO A 337 7.76 4.51 -14.07
N ALA A 338 8.44 3.57 -13.42
CA ALA A 338 9.05 2.43 -14.14
C ALA A 338 8.01 1.58 -14.86
N ILE A 339 8.44 0.94 -15.94
CA ILE A 339 7.63 -0.07 -16.63
C ILE A 339 7.47 -1.27 -15.68
N PRO A 340 6.22 -1.74 -15.43
CA PRO A 340 5.95 -2.89 -14.58
C PRO A 340 6.71 -4.15 -15.03
N LEU A 341 6.94 -5.07 -14.11
CA LEU A 341 7.60 -6.34 -14.41
C LEU A 341 6.69 -7.24 -15.25
N SER A 342 7.27 -7.97 -16.21
CA SER A 342 6.58 -9.04 -16.91
C SER A 342 6.30 -10.23 -15.97
N THR A 343 5.48 -11.18 -16.41
CA THR A 343 5.23 -12.41 -15.62
C THR A 343 6.51 -13.22 -15.42
N GLU A 344 7.37 -13.27 -16.43
CA GLU A 344 8.66 -13.95 -16.40
C GLU A 344 9.60 -13.27 -15.40
N GLU A 345 9.72 -11.93 -15.47
CA GLU A 345 10.53 -11.16 -14.51
C GLU A 345 10.01 -11.30 -13.07
N MET A 346 8.68 -11.32 -12.88
CA MET A 346 8.08 -11.59 -11.57
C MET A 346 8.42 -12.99 -11.07
N ASP A 347 8.38 -14.00 -11.94
CA ASP A 347 8.72 -15.37 -11.56
C ASP A 347 10.18 -15.52 -11.15
N GLU A 348 11.08 -14.84 -11.85
CA GLU A 348 12.51 -14.82 -11.52
C GLU A 348 12.75 -14.12 -10.18
N VAL A 349 12.16 -12.94 -9.95
CA VAL A 349 12.32 -12.18 -8.69
C VAL A 349 11.80 -12.96 -7.48
N PHE A 350 10.64 -13.62 -7.61
CA PHE A 350 10.07 -14.41 -6.52
C PHE A 350 10.66 -15.83 -6.42
N GLY A 351 11.40 -16.28 -7.43
CA GLY A 351 12.14 -17.55 -7.45
C GLY A 351 13.60 -17.42 -6.99
N LEU A 352 14.03 -16.24 -6.54
CA LEU A 352 15.35 -16.04 -5.94
C LEU A 352 15.51 -16.89 -4.66
N PRO A 353 16.76 -17.24 -4.26
CA PRO A 353 17.03 -18.21 -3.19
C PRO A 353 16.78 -17.63 -1.78
N PHE A 354 15.51 -17.41 -1.43
CA PHE A 354 15.09 -16.97 -0.10
C PHE A 354 15.13 -18.11 0.92
N GLN A 355 15.67 -17.86 2.10
CA GLN A 355 15.64 -18.80 3.23
C GLN A 355 14.24 -18.94 3.84
N ARG A 356 13.38 -17.94 3.65
CA ARG A 356 12.02 -17.82 4.20
C ARG A 356 11.94 -17.90 5.72
N VAL A 357 13.04 -17.60 6.41
CA VAL A 357 13.13 -17.56 7.87
C VAL A 357 13.83 -16.28 8.33
N PRO A 358 13.64 -15.85 9.60
CA PRO A 358 14.42 -14.79 10.20
C PRO A 358 15.91 -15.13 10.26
N HIS A 359 16.75 -14.10 10.28
CA HIS A 359 18.18 -14.26 10.44
C HIS A 359 18.52 -15.04 11.74
N PRO A 360 19.48 -15.99 11.72
CA PRO A 360 19.82 -16.82 12.88
C PRO A 360 20.22 -16.05 14.15
N SER A 361 20.77 -14.83 14.00
CA SER A 361 21.18 -13.98 15.13
C SER A 361 20.04 -13.63 16.10
N TYR A 362 18.77 -13.75 15.68
CA TYR A 362 17.61 -13.51 16.54
C TYR A 362 17.28 -14.70 17.47
N GLY A 363 17.89 -15.87 17.26
CA GLY A 363 17.68 -17.06 18.09
C GLY A 363 16.20 -17.49 18.15
N LYS A 364 15.62 -17.49 19.36
CA LYS A 364 14.22 -17.89 19.61
C LYS A 364 13.24 -16.71 19.67
N ALA A 365 13.68 -15.49 19.35
CA ALA A 365 12.83 -14.33 19.41
C ALA A 365 11.68 -14.43 18.39
N THR A 366 10.45 -14.23 18.86
CA THR A 366 9.27 -14.21 18.01
C THR A 366 9.20 -12.89 17.24
N ILE A 367 8.99 -12.96 15.93
CA ILE A 367 8.71 -11.78 15.08
C ILE A 367 7.27 -11.93 14.58
N PRO A 368 6.29 -11.19 15.15
CA PRO A 368 4.88 -11.39 14.83
C PRO A 368 4.52 -11.24 13.35
N ALA A 369 5.18 -10.34 12.63
CA ALA A 369 4.98 -10.16 11.20
C ALA A 369 5.38 -11.41 10.41
N TYR A 370 6.50 -12.05 10.77
CA TYR A 370 6.96 -13.29 10.16
C TYR A 370 5.99 -14.45 10.42
N ASP A 371 5.54 -14.63 11.65
CA ASP A 371 4.60 -15.70 12.00
C ASP A 371 3.27 -15.61 11.22
N MET A 372 2.84 -14.39 10.92
CA MET A 372 1.64 -14.15 10.12
C MET A 372 1.83 -14.54 8.65
N ILE A 373 3.01 -14.29 8.07
CA ILE A 373 3.25 -14.37 6.63
C ILE A 373 4.03 -15.61 6.18
N ARG A 374 4.62 -16.40 7.09
CA ARG A 374 5.51 -17.53 6.74
C ARG A 374 4.91 -18.57 5.78
N PHE A 375 3.57 -18.71 5.78
CA PHE A 375 2.81 -19.59 4.87
C PHE A 375 1.88 -18.83 3.93
N SER A 376 2.15 -17.54 3.71
CA SER A 376 1.43 -16.68 2.78
C SER A 376 2.26 -16.49 1.52
N ILE A 377 1.58 -16.51 0.38
CA ILE A 377 2.20 -16.40 -0.94
C ILE A 377 1.59 -15.23 -1.67
N ASN A 378 2.48 -14.39 -2.21
CA ASN A 378 2.09 -13.26 -3.04
C ASN A 378 2.01 -13.69 -4.52
N ILE A 379 0.81 -13.63 -5.12
CA ILE A 379 0.57 -14.03 -6.51
C ILE A 379 0.61 -12.85 -7.49
N MET A 380 0.48 -11.61 -7.00
CA MET A 380 0.46 -10.41 -7.84
C MET A 380 0.76 -9.11 -7.08
N ARG A 381 1.17 -8.07 -7.82
CA ARG A 381 1.30 -6.69 -7.33
C ARG A 381 0.44 -5.71 -8.13
N GLY A 382 0.15 -4.55 -7.55
CA GLY A 382 -0.67 -3.50 -8.14
C GLY A 382 -2.13 -3.56 -7.72
N CYS A 383 -2.88 -2.48 -7.97
CA CYS A 383 -4.32 -2.42 -7.70
C CYS A 383 -5.06 -1.46 -8.64
N TYR A 384 -6.11 -1.96 -9.31
CA TYR A 384 -7.02 -1.17 -10.16
C TYR A 384 -8.00 -0.28 -9.38
N GLY A 385 -8.05 -0.47 -8.06
CA GLY A 385 -9.08 0.11 -7.23
C GLY A 385 -9.06 1.63 -7.17
N GLY A 386 -7.87 2.22 -7.10
CA GLY A 386 -7.70 3.67 -7.00
C GLY A 386 -8.41 4.30 -5.80
N CYS A 387 -8.61 3.55 -4.70
CA CYS A 387 -9.32 4.06 -3.52
C CYS A 387 -8.58 5.27 -2.96
N ALA A 388 -9.26 6.39 -2.74
CA ALA A 388 -8.61 7.67 -2.42
C ALA A 388 -7.78 7.67 -1.12
N PHE A 389 -8.05 6.74 -0.20
CA PHE A 389 -7.34 6.58 1.07
C PHE A 389 -6.20 5.55 1.03
N CYS A 390 -6.06 4.81 -0.09
CA CYS A 390 -5.11 3.72 -0.24
C CYS A 390 -3.85 4.21 -0.98
N SER A 391 -2.67 3.79 -0.52
CA SER A 391 -1.38 4.13 -1.13
C SER A 391 -0.87 3.10 -2.13
N ILE A 392 -1.55 1.96 -2.31
CA ILE A 392 -1.08 0.86 -3.19
C ILE A 392 -0.90 1.37 -4.62
N THR A 393 -1.87 2.11 -5.15
CA THR A 393 -1.79 2.65 -6.51
C THR A 393 -0.59 3.60 -6.70
N GLU A 394 -0.26 4.40 -5.69
CA GLU A 394 0.86 5.35 -5.73
C GLU A 394 2.23 4.70 -5.47
N HIS A 395 2.24 3.47 -4.97
CA HIS A 395 3.46 2.73 -4.64
C HIS A 395 3.70 1.58 -5.62
N GLU A 396 2.77 0.65 -5.77
CA GLU A 396 2.92 -0.51 -6.67
C GLU A 396 2.43 -0.24 -8.10
N GLY A 397 1.60 0.79 -8.30
CA GLY A 397 0.99 1.13 -9.58
C GLY A 397 -0.41 0.54 -9.79
N ARG A 398 -1.03 0.92 -10.92
CA ARG A 398 -2.38 0.47 -11.31
C ARG A 398 -2.39 -0.81 -12.12
N ILE A 399 -1.32 -1.09 -12.86
CA ILE A 399 -1.20 -2.26 -13.74
C ILE A 399 -0.89 -3.46 -12.86
N ILE A 400 -1.69 -4.53 -12.99
CA ILE A 400 -1.46 -5.77 -12.24
C ILE A 400 -0.28 -6.53 -12.85
N GLN A 401 0.69 -6.85 -12.00
CA GLN A 401 1.84 -7.69 -12.30
C GLN A 401 1.56 -9.07 -11.69
N SER A 402 1.29 -10.08 -12.51
CA SER A 402 0.95 -11.43 -12.05
C SER A 402 2.09 -12.39 -12.29
N ARG A 403 2.34 -13.26 -11.31
CA ARG A 403 3.26 -14.42 -11.44
C ARG A 403 2.61 -15.52 -12.26
N SER A 404 3.40 -16.44 -12.81
CA SER A 404 2.83 -17.62 -13.45
C SER A 404 2.31 -18.61 -12.41
N GLU A 405 1.34 -19.41 -12.84
CA GLU A 405 0.83 -20.51 -12.03
C GLU A 405 1.94 -21.51 -11.67
N ALA A 406 2.90 -21.75 -12.58
CA ALA A 406 4.02 -22.64 -12.34
C ALA A 406 4.95 -22.13 -11.23
N SER A 407 5.27 -20.83 -11.23
CA SER A 407 6.08 -20.21 -10.17
C SER A 407 5.40 -20.30 -8.81
N ILE A 408 4.10 -20.01 -8.76
CA ILE A 408 3.32 -20.09 -7.51
C ILE A 408 3.27 -21.54 -6.98
N VAL A 409 3.07 -22.52 -7.86
CA VAL A 409 3.07 -23.94 -7.47
C VAL A 409 4.42 -24.36 -6.92
N ARG A 410 5.54 -23.98 -7.57
CA ARG A 410 6.89 -24.28 -7.07
C ARG A 410 7.11 -23.71 -5.68
N GLU A 411 6.73 -22.46 -5.43
CA GLU A 411 6.87 -21.86 -4.09
C GLU A 411 6.02 -22.59 -3.04
N ILE A 412 4.82 -23.08 -3.38
CA ILE A 412 4.01 -23.90 -2.47
C ILE A 412 4.74 -25.20 -2.12
N GLU A 413 5.39 -25.84 -3.08
CA GLU A 413 6.17 -27.06 -2.88
C GLU A 413 7.40 -26.78 -2.02
N GLU A 414 8.13 -25.68 -2.26
CA GLU A 414 9.24 -25.25 -1.42
C GLU A 414 8.82 -24.95 0.02
N ILE A 415 7.66 -24.32 0.23
CA ILE A 415 7.12 -24.11 1.59
C ILE A 415 6.80 -25.44 2.26
N ARG A 416 6.20 -26.38 1.51
CA ARG A 416 5.87 -27.72 2.03
C ARG A 416 7.11 -28.48 2.47
N ASP A 417 8.18 -28.39 1.69
CA ASP A 417 9.37 -29.23 1.84
C ASP A 417 10.42 -28.63 2.76
N ASN A 418 10.60 -27.30 2.75
CA ASN A 418 11.73 -26.63 3.40
C ASN A 418 11.34 -25.75 4.59
N VAL A 419 10.10 -25.24 4.68
CA VAL A 419 9.75 -24.26 5.72
C VAL A 419 9.32 -24.96 7.03
N PRO A 420 10.01 -24.70 8.16
CA PRO A 420 9.71 -25.36 9.43
C PRO A 420 8.28 -25.11 9.93
N GLY A 421 7.65 -26.16 10.45
CA GLY A 421 6.33 -26.07 11.08
C GLY A 421 5.15 -25.97 10.09
N PHE A 422 5.35 -26.31 8.82
CA PHE A 422 4.27 -26.39 7.85
C PHE A 422 3.28 -27.51 8.20
N THR A 423 1.99 -27.18 8.24
CA THR A 423 0.92 -28.11 8.68
C THR A 423 0.07 -28.66 7.53
N GLY A 424 0.43 -28.32 6.28
CA GLY A 424 -0.39 -28.55 5.09
C GLY A 424 -1.40 -27.42 4.81
N VAL A 425 -1.32 -26.29 5.52
CA VAL A 425 -2.24 -25.16 5.34
C VAL A 425 -1.49 -23.92 4.87
N ILE A 426 -1.82 -23.44 3.67
CA ILE A 426 -1.38 -22.14 3.16
C ILE A 426 -2.32 -21.09 3.77
N SER A 427 -1.74 -20.10 4.46
CA SER A 427 -2.50 -19.11 5.24
C SER A 427 -3.16 -18.05 4.38
N ASP A 428 -2.56 -17.74 3.24
CA ASP A 428 -3.11 -16.83 2.23
C ASP A 428 -2.45 -17.07 0.86
N LEU A 429 -3.25 -17.01 -0.20
CA LEU A 429 -2.77 -17.06 -1.60
C LEU A 429 -3.34 -15.83 -2.32
N GLY A 430 -2.64 -14.70 -2.23
CA GLY A 430 -3.22 -13.40 -2.53
C GLY A 430 -2.20 -12.33 -2.85
N GLY A 431 -2.57 -11.08 -2.59
CA GLY A 431 -1.79 -9.88 -2.90
C GLY A 431 -2.54 -8.67 -2.34
N PRO A 432 -2.36 -7.46 -2.88
CA PRO A 432 -3.15 -6.30 -2.48
C PRO A 432 -4.67 -6.54 -2.54
N THR A 433 -5.12 -7.39 -3.47
CA THR A 433 -6.49 -7.89 -3.56
C THR A 433 -6.48 -9.29 -4.17
N ALA A 434 -7.07 -10.29 -3.51
CA ALA A 434 -6.93 -11.70 -3.93
C ALA A 434 -7.51 -12.01 -5.32
N ASN A 435 -8.54 -11.26 -5.75
CA ASN A 435 -9.32 -11.56 -6.95
C ASN A 435 -8.95 -10.73 -8.18
N MET A 436 -7.75 -10.12 -8.24
CA MET A 436 -7.29 -9.43 -9.45
C MET A 436 -6.20 -10.16 -10.25
N TYR A 437 -5.85 -11.39 -9.84
CA TYR A 437 -4.80 -12.17 -10.50
C TYR A 437 -5.13 -12.39 -11.99
N MET A 438 -4.17 -12.05 -12.86
CA MET A 438 -4.26 -12.06 -14.33
C MET A 438 -5.29 -11.11 -14.96
N LEU A 439 -6.01 -10.30 -14.18
CA LEU A 439 -6.91 -9.28 -14.74
C LEU A 439 -6.10 -8.14 -15.35
N ARG A 440 -6.48 -7.69 -16.54
CA ARG A 440 -5.79 -6.65 -17.32
C ARG A 440 -6.73 -5.76 -18.10
N CYS A 441 -6.21 -4.64 -18.61
CA CYS A 441 -6.87 -3.89 -19.66
C CYS A 441 -6.84 -4.71 -20.96
N GLN A 442 -8.01 -4.90 -21.58
CA GLN A 442 -8.15 -5.62 -22.85
C GLN A 442 -7.73 -4.77 -24.07
N SER A 443 -7.59 -3.45 -23.90
CA SER A 443 -7.19 -2.51 -24.95
C SER A 443 -5.78 -1.95 -24.69
N PRO A 444 -4.74 -2.45 -25.38
CA PRO A 444 -3.37 -1.97 -25.20
C PRO A 444 -3.17 -0.48 -25.52
N LYS A 445 -3.91 0.04 -26.51
CA LYS A 445 -3.87 1.48 -26.87
C LYS A 445 -4.47 2.35 -25.76
N ALA A 446 -5.57 1.90 -25.16
CA ALA A 446 -6.18 2.61 -24.03
C ALA A 446 -5.28 2.54 -22.80
N GLU A 447 -4.71 1.36 -22.50
CA GLU A 447 -3.79 1.18 -21.38
C GLU A 447 -2.59 2.12 -21.47
N GLN A 448 -1.98 2.26 -22.66
CA GLN A 448 -0.82 3.15 -22.86
C GLN A 448 -1.11 4.63 -22.61
N SER A 449 -2.35 5.10 -22.79
CA SER A 449 -2.71 6.53 -22.76
C SER A 449 -3.67 6.92 -21.63
N CYS A 450 -4.14 5.96 -20.82
CA CYS A 450 -5.18 6.18 -19.81
C CYS A 450 -4.70 6.98 -18.59
N ARG A 451 -5.45 8.04 -18.24
CA ARG A 451 -5.23 8.89 -17.06
C ARG A 451 -6.35 8.83 -16.01
N ARG A 452 -7.26 7.85 -16.11
CA ARG A 452 -8.33 7.62 -15.11
C ARG A 452 -7.74 7.23 -13.76
N ALA A 453 -8.27 7.79 -12.66
CA ALA A 453 -7.81 7.46 -11.31
C ALA A 453 -8.16 6.01 -10.87
N SER A 454 -9.27 5.46 -11.38
CA SER A 454 -9.72 4.10 -11.07
C SER A 454 -10.34 3.43 -12.29
N CYS A 455 -10.15 2.10 -12.39
CA CYS A 455 -10.78 1.27 -13.43
C CYS A 455 -12.15 0.74 -13.01
N VAL A 456 -12.50 0.83 -11.73
CA VAL A 456 -13.69 0.19 -11.13
C VAL A 456 -14.65 1.20 -10.51
N TYR A 457 -14.32 2.49 -10.58
CA TYR A 457 -15.15 3.58 -10.08
C TYR A 457 -15.25 4.71 -11.12
N PRO A 458 -16.41 5.39 -11.27
CA PRO A 458 -17.70 5.11 -10.61
C PRO A 458 -18.36 3.80 -11.07
N GLU A 459 -18.03 3.36 -12.28
CA GLU A 459 -18.43 2.08 -12.85
C GLU A 459 -17.18 1.35 -13.37
N ILE A 460 -17.30 0.02 -13.54
CA ILE A 460 -16.26 -0.81 -14.11
C ILE A 460 -16.02 -0.37 -15.56
N CYS A 461 -14.76 -0.11 -15.90
CA CYS A 461 -14.35 0.29 -17.24
C CYS A 461 -14.68 -0.81 -18.25
N THR A 462 -15.21 -0.42 -19.41
CA THR A 462 -15.57 -1.34 -20.50
C THR A 462 -14.38 -2.09 -21.11
N HIS A 463 -13.16 -1.56 -20.95
CA HIS A 463 -11.93 -2.23 -21.38
C HIS A 463 -11.31 -3.11 -20.30
N MET A 464 -11.91 -3.19 -19.11
CA MET A 464 -11.36 -3.95 -17.98
C MET A 464 -11.84 -5.39 -18.03
N ASP A 465 -10.91 -6.35 -17.89
CA ASP A 465 -11.25 -7.76 -17.76
C ASP A 465 -11.83 -8.06 -16.36
N THR A 466 -12.90 -8.83 -16.30
CA THR A 466 -13.55 -9.29 -15.07
C THR A 466 -13.61 -10.83 -14.99
N ASN A 467 -12.98 -11.55 -15.91
CA ASN A 467 -12.95 -13.01 -15.92
C ASN A 467 -12.00 -13.54 -14.84
N HIS A 468 -12.54 -14.20 -13.81
CA HIS A 468 -11.75 -14.75 -12.71
C HIS A 468 -11.27 -16.18 -12.95
N GLU A 469 -11.53 -16.75 -14.12
CA GLU A 469 -11.12 -18.11 -14.49
C GLU A 469 -9.64 -18.43 -14.20
N PRO A 470 -8.65 -17.56 -14.51
CA PRO A 470 -7.26 -17.83 -14.16
C PRO A 470 -7.03 -17.98 -12.65
N THR A 471 -7.75 -17.20 -11.84
CA THR A 471 -7.68 -17.28 -10.37
C THR A 471 -8.31 -18.57 -9.86
N ILE A 472 -9.46 -18.96 -10.41
CA ILE A 472 -10.15 -20.21 -10.06
C ILE A 472 -9.28 -21.42 -10.41
N ASN A 473 -8.65 -21.42 -11.59
CA ASN A 473 -7.79 -22.51 -12.04
C ASN A 473 -6.56 -22.66 -11.13
N LEU A 474 -5.92 -21.53 -10.78
CA LEU A 474 -4.82 -21.51 -9.80
C LEU A 474 -5.25 -22.12 -8.47
N TYR A 475 -6.40 -21.71 -7.93
CA TYR A 475 -6.91 -22.22 -6.65
C TYR A 475 -7.19 -23.73 -6.69
N ARG A 476 -7.77 -24.22 -7.78
CA ARG A 476 -8.04 -25.66 -7.96
C ARG A 476 -6.76 -26.47 -8.08
N ARG A 477 -5.81 -26.01 -8.90
CA ARG A 477 -4.53 -26.69 -9.10
C ARG A 477 -3.75 -26.76 -7.81
N THR A 478 -3.58 -25.63 -7.12
CA THR A 478 -2.82 -25.55 -5.87
C THR A 478 -3.46 -26.38 -4.75
N ARG A 479 -4.80 -26.44 -4.70
CA ARG A 479 -5.53 -27.33 -3.77
C ARG A 479 -5.31 -28.81 -4.05
N SER A 480 -5.08 -29.20 -5.31
CA SER A 480 -4.86 -30.60 -5.70
C SER A 480 -3.44 -31.11 -5.44
N LEU A 481 -2.51 -30.23 -5.02
CA LEU A 481 -1.13 -30.59 -4.74
C LEU A 481 -1.01 -31.56 -3.56
N LYS A 482 -0.17 -32.59 -3.73
CA LYS A 482 0.12 -33.56 -2.68
C LYS A 482 0.78 -32.88 -1.47
N GLY A 483 0.26 -33.17 -0.28
CA GLY A 483 0.72 -32.57 0.98
C GLY A 483 0.02 -31.26 1.36
N ILE A 484 -0.79 -30.69 0.46
CA ILE A 484 -1.61 -29.52 0.75
C ILE A 484 -3.00 -29.99 1.22
N LYS A 485 -3.36 -29.63 2.44
CA LYS A 485 -4.66 -29.94 3.06
C LYS A 485 -5.68 -28.84 2.80
N LYS A 486 -5.24 -27.57 2.86
CA LYS A 486 -6.13 -26.41 2.69
C LYS A 486 -5.38 -25.17 2.22
N ILE A 487 -6.03 -24.40 1.36
CA ILE A 487 -5.59 -23.06 0.96
C ILE A 487 -6.65 -22.08 1.42
N LEU A 488 -6.24 -21.13 2.25
CA LEU A 488 -7.11 -20.07 2.74
C LEU A 488 -6.88 -18.79 1.93
N ILE A 489 -7.93 -17.98 1.81
CA ILE A 489 -7.84 -16.61 1.31
C ILE A 489 -8.18 -15.68 2.45
N ALA A 490 -7.15 -15.05 3.00
CA ALA A 490 -7.20 -14.06 4.07
C ALA A 490 -7.03 -12.62 3.56
N SER A 491 -6.52 -12.48 2.33
CA SER A 491 -6.44 -11.23 1.58
C SER A 491 -7.83 -10.63 1.30
N GLY A 492 -7.87 -9.30 1.14
CA GLY A 492 -9.11 -8.59 0.80
C GLY A 492 -9.62 -8.96 -0.58
N VAL A 493 -10.95 -9.04 -0.74
CA VAL A 493 -11.62 -9.30 -2.01
C VAL A 493 -12.42 -8.06 -2.41
N ARG A 494 -12.31 -7.67 -3.68
CA ARG A 494 -13.16 -6.65 -4.29
C ARG A 494 -14.49 -7.25 -4.68
N TYR A 495 -15.46 -7.10 -3.78
CA TYR A 495 -16.82 -7.64 -3.92
C TYR A 495 -17.54 -7.14 -5.17
N ASP A 496 -17.26 -5.92 -5.61
CA ASP A 496 -17.78 -5.33 -6.82
C ASP A 496 -17.26 -6.00 -8.10
N LEU A 497 -15.99 -6.43 -8.13
CA LEU A 497 -15.48 -7.26 -9.21
C LEU A 497 -15.96 -8.71 -9.11
N ALA A 498 -16.01 -9.27 -7.90
CA ALA A 498 -16.39 -10.65 -7.68
C ALA A 498 -17.85 -10.95 -8.09
N VAL A 499 -18.75 -9.97 -8.00
CA VAL A 499 -20.15 -10.10 -8.42
C VAL A 499 -20.29 -10.31 -9.93
N GLU A 500 -19.35 -9.83 -10.73
CA GLU A 500 -19.34 -10.02 -12.18
C GLU A 500 -19.01 -11.46 -12.59
N ASP A 501 -18.39 -12.25 -11.69
CA ASP A 501 -18.09 -13.67 -11.92
C ASP A 501 -18.55 -14.54 -10.74
N PRO A 502 -19.83 -14.97 -10.70
CA PRO A 502 -20.37 -15.82 -9.64
C PRO A 502 -19.60 -17.14 -9.45
N ARG A 503 -18.90 -17.63 -10.49
CA ARG A 503 -18.08 -18.86 -10.40
C ARG A 503 -16.95 -18.69 -9.38
N TYR A 504 -16.39 -17.49 -9.28
CA TYR A 504 -15.34 -17.17 -8.30
C TYR A 504 -15.89 -17.19 -6.86
N ILE A 505 -17.07 -16.58 -6.64
CA ILE A 505 -17.71 -16.55 -5.32
C ILE A 505 -18.02 -17.99 -4.86
N LYS A 506 -18.51 -18.83 -5.77
CA LYS A 506 -18.76 -20.25 -5.50
C LYS A 506 -17.50 -20.97 -5.04
N GLU A 507 -16.40 -20.90 -5.82
CA GLU A 507 -15.12 -21.53 -5.46
C GLU A 507 -14.60 -21.04 -4.09
N LEU A 508 -14.67 -19.72 -3.86
CA LEU A 508 -14.23 -19.08 -2.61
C LEU A 508 -15.00 -19.61 -1.40
N ALA A 509 -16.34 -19.63 -1.47
CA ALA A 509 -17.21 -20.11 -0.38
C ALA A 509 -17.04 -21.62 -0.14
N GLU A 510 -17.02 -22.41 -1.20
CA GLU A 510 -16.95 -23.87 -1.14
C GLU A 510 -15.63 -24.38 -0.56
N HIS A 511 -14.50 -23.70 -0.77
CA HIS A 511 -13.19 -24.30 -0.48
C HIS A 511 -12.24 -23.43 0.33
N HIS A 512 -12.24 -22.12 0.11
CA HIS A 512 -11.12 -21.27 0.54
C HIS A 512 -11.40 -20.37 1.74
N VAL A 513 -12.67 -20.24 2.15
CA VAL A 513 -13.03 -19.49 3.36
C VAL A 513 -13.01 -20.38 4.60
N GLY A 514 -12.17 -20.00 5.57
CA GLY A 514 -11.99 -20.70 6.85
C GLY A 514 -13.09 -20.46 7.90
N GLY A 515 -14.14 -19.72 7.53
CA GLY A 515 -15.26 -19.34 8.40
C GLY A 515 -15.62 -17.87 8.25
N TYR A 516 -14.61 -16.99 8.27
CA TYR A 516 -14.79 -15.56 8.09
C TYR A 516 -14.15 -15.08 6.80
N LEU A 517 -14.91 -14.33 6.00
CA LEU A 517 -14.41 -13.63 4.82
C LEU A 517 -14.37 -12.13 5.09
N LYS A 518 -13.20 -11.53 4.89
CA LYS A 518 -12.94 -10.11 5.09
C LYS A 518 -13.37 -9.33 3.85
N ILE A 519 -14.32 -8.40 4.02
CA ILE A 519 -14.81 -7.55 2.93
C ILE A 519 -14.81 -6.11 3.38
N ALA A 520 -14.42 -5.18 2.52
CA ALA A 520 -14.25 -3.79 2.88
C ALA A 520 -15.20 -2.88 2.08
N PRO A 521 -16.48 -2.77 2.50
CA PRO A 521 -17.39 -1.75 1.99
C PRO A 521 -16.97 -0.34 2.43
N GLU A 522 -16.19 -0.22 3.52
CA GLU A 522 -15.62 1.01 4.11
C GLU A 522 -16.63 2.01 4.69
N HIS A 523 -17.81 2.14 4.09
CA HIS A 523 -18.92 2.95 4.58
C HIS A 523 -20.26 2.49 3.98
N THR A 524 -21.40 2.96 4.50
CA THR A 524 -22.74 2.69 3.94
C THR A 524 -23.27 3.84 3.07
N GLU A 525 -23.01 5.07 3.50
CA GLU A 525 -23.55 6.28 2.89
C GLU A 525 -22.79 6.78 1.65
N ALA A 526 -23.51 7.31 0.66
CA ALA A 526 -22.97 7.76 -0.61
C ALA A 526 -21.99 8.95 -0.50
N GLY A 527 -22.20 9.85 0.46
CA GLY A 527 -21.33 11.01 0.71
C GLY A 527 -19.86 10.61 0.85
N PRO A 528 -19.49 9.87 1.92
CA PRO A 528 -18.13 9.37 2.08
C PRO A 528 -17.69 8.36 1.02
N LEU A 529 -18.57 7.45 0.56
CA LEU A 529 -18.21 6.46 -0.47
C LEU A 529 -17.76 7.11 -1.78
N SER A 530 -18.40 8.21 -2.18
CA SER A 530 -18.00 8.97 -3.38
C SER A 530 -16.60 9.57 -3.27
N LYS A 531 -16.20 9.98 -2.07
CA LYS A 531 -14.86 10.52 -1.79
C LYS A 531 -13.82 9.41 -1.59
N MET A 532 -14.26 8.22 -1.18
CA MET A 532 -13.42 7.01 -1.07
C MET A 532 -13.17 6.34 -2.43
N MET A 533 -13.95 6.67 -3.47
CA MET A 533 -14.01 5.96 -4.76
C MET A 533 -14.48 4.51 -4.61
N LYS A 534 -15.54 4.31 -3.84
CA LYS A 534 -16.17 3.01 -3.60
C LYS A 534 -17.61 3.00 -4.12
N PRO A 535 -18.10 1.87 -4.65
CA PRO A 535 -19.49 1.74 -5.04
C PRO A 535 -20.41 1.71 -3.81
N GLY A 536 -21.69 1.98 -4.03
CA GLY A 536 -22.72 1.90 -2.98
C GLY A 536 -22.93 0.48 -2.44
N MET A 537 -23.78 0.37 -1.40
CA MET A 537 -24.08 -0.91 -0.74
C MET A 537 -24.80 -1.95 -1.60
N GLY A 538 -25.31 -1.57 -2.78
CA GLY A 538 -25.99 -2.51 -3.70
C GLY A 538 -25.11 -3.70 -4.09
N SER A 539 -23.86 -3.45 -4.50
CA SER A 539 -22.90 -4.51 -4.85
C SER A 539 -22.54 -5.38 -3.64
N TYR A 540 -22.51 -4.80 -2.43
CA TYR A 540 -22.28 -5.58 -1.20
C TYR A 540 -23.43 -6.55 -0.93
N TYR A 541 -24.69 -6.11 -1.05
CA TYR A 541 -25.84 -6.98 -0.82
C TYR A 541 -25.89 -8.12 -1.84
N ARG A 542 -25.66 -7.82 -3.14
CA ARG A 542 -25.59 -8.84 -4.18
C ARG A 542 -24.47 -9.86 -3.92
N PHE A 543 -23.29 -9.39 -3.50
CA PHE A 543 -22.21 -10.27 -3.09
C PHE A 543 -22.63 -11.17 -1.91
N LYS A 544 -23.23 -10.57 -0.88
CA LYS A 544 -23.67 -11.29 0.33
C LYS A 544 -24.70 -12.37 0.00
N GLU A 545 -25.68 -12.07 -0.84
CA GLU A 545 -26.69 -13.04 -1.28
C GLU A 545 -26.05 -14.25 -1.97
N LEU A 546 -25.15 -14.00 -2.92
CA LEU A 546 -24.41 -15.06 -3.61
C LEU A 546 -23.55 -15.86 -2.64
N PHE A 547 -22.78 -15.19 -1.79
CA PHE A 547 -21.92 -15.83 -0.80
C PHE A 547 -22.71 -16.73 0.16
N ASP A 548 -23.77 -16.20 0.78
CA ASP A 548 -24.61 -16.98 1.70
C ASP A 548 -25.27 -18.17 1.00
N SER A 549 -25.68 -18.01 -0.26
CA SER A 549 -26.29 -19.09 -1.04
C SER A 549 -25.29 -20.25 -1.28
N TYR A 550 -24.05 -19.94 -1.68
CA TYR A 550 -23.03 -20.94 -1.93
C TYR A 550 -22.48 -21.54 -0.63
N SER A 551 -22.35 -20.76 0.44
CA SER A 551 -22.01 -21.27 1.77
C SER A 551 -23.03 -22.30 2.27
N LYS A 552 -24.34 -22.03 2.07
CA LYS A 552 -25.41 -22.98 2.42
C LYS A 552 -25.36 -24.23 1.55
N GLN A 553 -25.15 -24.10 0.25
CA GLN A 553 -24.99 -25.24 -0.66
C GLN A 553 -23.78 -26.11 -0.26
N ALA A 554 -22.70 -25.49 0.20
CA ALA A 554 -21.51 -26.18 0.71
C ALA A 554 -21.69 -26.79 2.11
N GLY A 555 -22.85 -26.59 2.77
CA GLY A 555 -23.11 -27.04 4.13
C GLY A 555 -22.24 -26.33 5.19
N LYS A 556 -21.78 -25.10 4.92
CA LYS A 556 -20.87 -24.35 5.79
C LYS A 556 -21.55 -23.16 6.43
N GLU A 557 -21.31 -22.97 7.72
CA GLU A 557 -21.58 -21.70 8.38
C GLU A 557 -20.39 -20.75 8.19
N GLN A 558 -20.58 -19.75 7.34
CA GLN A 558 -19.57 -18.72 7.05
C GLN A 558 -20.18 -17.33 7.25
N TYR A 559 -19.32 -16.35 7.56
CA TYR A 559 -19.74 -15.00 7.88
C TYR A 559 -18.85 -13.96 7.21
N LEU A 560 -19.46 -12.88 6.77
CA LEU A 560 -18.74 -11.71 6.27
C LEU A 560 -18.36 -10.81 7.44
N ILE A 561 -17.09 -10.42 7.51
CA ILE A 561 -16.59 -9.39 8.42
C ILE A 561 -16.37 -8.11 7.61
N PRO A 562 -17.25 -7.11 7.74
CA PRO A 562 -17.09 -5.84 7.07
C PRO A 562 -16.05 -4.95 7.77
N TYR A 563 -15.20 -4.30 6.98
CA TYR A 563 -14.31 -3.22 7.44
C TYR A 563 -14.94 -1.86 7.15
N PHE A 564 -14.91 -0.99 8.16
CA PHE A 564 -15.43 0.37 8.10
C PHE A 564 -14.38 1.37 8.57
N ILE A 565 -14.34 2.53 7.92
CA ILE A 565 -13.44 3.63 8.25
C ILE A 565 -14.27 4.77 8.86
N SER A 566 -13.99 5.14 10.10
CA SER A 566 -14.60 6.32 10.71
C SER A 566 -13.83 7.59 10.38
N ALA A 567 -14.52 8.73 10.42
CA ALA A 567 -13.91 10.06 10.31
C ALA A 567 -13.11 10.32 9.01
N HIS A 568 -13.52 9.68 7.91
CA HIS A 568 -12.98 9.96 6.57
C HIS A 568 -13.48 11.34 6.06
N PRO A 569 -12.73 12.04 5.20
CA PRO A 569 -13.24 13.22 4.50
C PRO A 569 -14.53 12.94 3.72
N GLY A 570 -15.50 13.84 3.81
CA GLY A 570 -16.85 13.68 3.28
C GLY A 570 -17.84 13.03 4.24
N THR A 571 -17.40 12.56 5.43
CA THR A 571 -18.28 11.96 6.44
C THR A 571 -18.86 13.02 7.38
N ARG A 572 -20.18 13.12 7.47
CA ARG A 572 -20.90 13.88 8.51
C ARG A 572 -21.26 12.99 9.70
N THR A 573 -21.73 13.59 10.79
CA THR A 573 -22.13 12.83 11.98
C THR A 573 -23.39 12.01 11.72
N GLU A 574 -24.31 12.52 10.89
CA GLU A 574 -25.49 11.80 10.40
C GLU A 574 -25.10 10.51 9.68
N ASP A 575 -24.05 10.58 8.83
CA ASP A 575 -23.58 9.41 8.08
C ASP A 575 -23.07 8.31 9.02
N MET A 576 -22.39 8.70 10.09
CA MET A 576 -21.91 7.76 11.11
C MET A 576 -23.04 7.18 11.97
N ILE A 577 -24.09 7.96 12.23
CA ILE A 577 -25.30 7.46 12.91
C ILE A 577 -26.00 6.42 12.04
N ASN A 578 -26.17 6.69 10.74
CA ASN A 578 -26.75 5.75 9.79
C ASN A 578 -25.93 4.45 9.72
N LEU A 579 -24.59 4.56 9.66
CA LEU A 579 -23.70 3.42 9.70
C LEU A 579 -23.83 2.63 11.02
N ALA A 580 -23.93 3.30 12.16
CA ALA A 580 -24.13 2.65 13.45
C ALA A 580 -25.49 1.93 13.55
N LEU A 581 -26.55 2.52 13.01
CA LEU A 581 -27.87 1.87 12.89
C LEU A 581 -27.80 0.66 11.95
N TRP A 582 -27.06 0.75 10.85
CA TRP A 582 -26.83 -0.36 9.94
C TRP A 582 -26.10 -1.52 10.64
N LEU A 583 -25.06 -1.23 11.42
CA LEU A 583 -24.35 -2.23 12.23
C LEU A 583 -25.29 -2.90 13.22
N LYS A 584 -26.11 -2.12 13.93
CA LYS A 584 -27.09 -2.64 14.89
C LYS A 584 -28.13 -3.54 14.22
N LYS A 585 -28.69 -3.10 13.09
CA LYS A 585 -29.68 -3.88 12.30
C LYS A 585 -29.10 -5.20 11.82
N ASN A 586 -27.84 -5.22 11.39
CA ASN A 586 -27.14 -6.41 10.93
C ASN A 586 -26.46 -7.20 12.07
N ARG A 587 -26.66 -6.81 13.34
CA ARG A 587 -26.13 -7.46 14.55
C ARG A 587 -24.60 -7.56 14.59
N PHE A 588 -23.91 -6.60 14.00
CA PHE A 588 -22.44 -6.50 14.07
C PHE A 588 -22.00 -5.73 15.32
N ARG A 589 -21.06 -6.29 16.07
CA ARG A 589 -20.32 -5.60 17.14
C ARG A 589 -18.84 -5.55 16.79
N LEU A 590 -18.34 -4.34 16.53
CA LEU A 590 -16.96 -4.10 16.13
C LEU A 590 -16.11 -3.73 17.35
N ASP A 591 -15.11 -4.53 17.68
CA ASP A 591 -14.16 -4.21 18.75
C ASP A 591 -12.99 -3.37 18.25
N GLN A 592 -12.48 -3.68 17.06
CA GLN A 592 -11.38 -2.97 16.43
C GLN A 592 -11.92 -1.99 15.40
N VAL A 593 -11.90 -0.71 15.77
CA VAL A 593 -12.30 0.39 14.90
C VAL A 593 -11.13 1.36 14.79
N GLN A 594 -10.82 1.77 13.57
CA GLN A 594 -9.76 2.73 13.29
C GLN A 594 -10.34 3.97 12.60
N ASN A 595 -9.98 5.13 13.12
CA ASN A 595 -10.21 6.39 12.43
C ASN A 595 -9.34 6.49 11.19
N PHE A 596 -9.85 7.15 10.16
CA PHE A 596 -9.09 7.51 8.97
C PHE A 596 -7.76 8.18 9.37
N TYR A 597 -6.67 7.63 8.83
CA TYR A 597 -5.34 8.18 8.94
C TYR A 597 -5.01 8.93 7.65
N PRO A 598 -4.68 10.24 7.73
CA PRO A 598 -4.24 11.00 6.57
C PRO A 598 -2.81 10.60 6.14
N SER A 599 -2.70 9.50 5.38
CA SER A 599 -1.42 9.02 4.83
C SER A 599 -0.84 9.98 3.79
N PRO A 600 0.48 10.25 3.78
CA PRO A 600 1.10 11.11 2.77
C PRO A 600 0.75 10.69 1.33
N LEU A 601 0.57 11.68 0.46
CA LEU A 601 0.17 11.58 -0.95
C LEU A 601 -1.17 10.91 -1.27
N ALA A 602 -1.90 10.35 -0.30
CA ALA A 602 -3.25 9.87 -0.58
C ALA A 602 -4.20 11.03 -0.96
N SER A 603 -5.05 10.82 -1.96
CA SER A 603 -6.07 11.80 -2.37
C SER A 603 -7.01 12.20 -1.22
N ALA A 604 -7.36 11.26 -0.34
CA ALA A 604 -8.14 11.54 0.86
C ALA A 604 -7.38 12.45 1.85
N THR A 605 -6.06 12.34 1.95
CA THR A 605 -5.25 13.25 2.78
C THR A 605 -5.25 14.66 2.22
N THR A 606 -5.25 14.80 0.89
CA THR A 606 -5.44 16.08 0.25
C THR A 606 -6.80 16.68 0.58
N MET A 607 -7.88 15.90 0.57
CA MET A 607 -9.20 16.37 1.04
C MET A 607 -9.15 16.77 2.51
N TYR A 608 -8.50 15.97 3.36
CA TYR A 608 -8.36 16.23 4.79
C TYR A 608 -7.67 17.58 5.06
N TYR A 609 -6.55 17.85 4.39
CA TYR A 609 -5.80 19.09 4.58
C TYR A 609 -6.48 20.30 3.93
N SER A 610 -6.82 20.19 2.64
CA SER A 610 -7.28 21.32 1.83
C SER A 610 -8.76 21.66 2.00
N GLY A 611 -9.59 20.67 2.36
CA GLY A 611 -11.05 20.80 2.30
C GLY A 611 -11.61 20.79 0.88
N LYS A 612 -10.82 20.49 -0.15
CA LYS A 612 -11.24 20.41 -1.56
C LYS A 612 -11.14 18.98 -2.07
N ASN A 613 -11.94 18.63 -3.08
CA ASN A 613 -11.89 17.32 -3.71
C ASN A 613 -10.92 17.28 -4.92
N PRO A 614 -9.75 16.62 -4.82
CA PRO A 614 -8.78 16.55 -5.91
C PRO A 614 -9.14 15.54 -7.02
N LEU A 615 -10.24 14.79 -6.89
CA LEU A 615 -10.66 13.80 -7.90
C LEU A 615 -11.17 14.46 -9.20
N GLY A 616 -11.67 15.68 -9.11
CA GLY A 616 -12.06 16.52 -10.24
C GLY A 616 -11.11 17.70 -10.42
N LYS A 617 -11.37 18.57 -11.41
CA LYS A 617 -10.66 19.86 -11.53
C LYS A 617 -10.90 20.69 -10.26
N VAL A 618 -9.86 21.35 -9.76
CA VAL A 618 -9.89 22.13 -8.52
C VAL A 618 -9.61 23.60 -8.81
N ASP A 619 -10.49 24.45 -8.31
CA ASP A 619 -10.36 25.89 -8.23
C ASP A 619 -10.87 26.41 -6.88
N TYR A 620 -10.83 27.72 -6.66
CA TYR A 620 -11.30 28.33 -5.41
C TYR A 620 -12.83 28.17 -5.19
N LYS A 621 -13.60 27.96 -6.26
CA LYS A 621 -15.06 27.80 -6.25
C LYS A 621 -15.50 26.33 -6.18
N SER A 622 -14.55 25.40 -6.22
CA SER A 622 -14.80 23.96 -6.21
C SER A 622 -15.40 23.54 -4.88
N GLU A 623 -16.07 22.38 -4.88
CA GLU A 623 -16.80 21.88 -3.73
C GLU A 623 -15.96 21.88 -2.44
N ASP A 624 -16.58 22.32 -1.34
CA ASP A 624 -16.02 22.19 -0.01
C ASP A 624 -16.39 20.81 0.56
N VAL A 625 -15.35 20.02 0.84
CA VAL A 625 -15.46 18.70 1.45
C VAL A 625 -15.52 18.87 2.96
N VAL A 626 -16.58 18.34 3.59
CA VAL A 626 -16.67 18.27 5.05
C VAL A 626 -15.57 17.35 5.58
N VAL A 627 -14.75 17.83 6.50
CA VAL A 627 -13.66 17.02 7.08
C VAL A 627 -13.85 16.89 8.59
N PRO A 628 -14.01 15.67 9.12
CA PRO A 628 -14.00 15.43 10.56
C PRO A 628 -12.62 15.73 11.17
N LYS A 629 -12.50 16.91 11.79
CA LYS A 629 -11.26 17.38 12.44
C LYS A 629 -11.43 17.50 13.95
N GLY A 630 -10.29 17.48 14.64
CA GLY A 630 -10.23 17.57 16.09
C GLY A 630 -10.65 16.28 16.82
N ASP A 631 -10.23 16.20 18.09
CA ASP A 631 -10.39 14.97 18.86
C ASP A 631 -11.84 14.69 19.23
N ARG A 632 -12.66 15.72 19.49
CA ARG A 632 -14.07 15.55 19.88
C ARG A 632 -14.87 14.84 18.79
N GLN A 633 -14.82 15.35 17.55
CA GLN A 633 -15.59 14.79 16.45
C GLN A 633 -15.06 13.42 16.01
N ARG A 634 -13.74 13.25 15.90
CA ARG A 634 -13.12 11.97 15.55
C ARG A 634 -13.39 10.89 16.61
N ARG A 635 -13.37 11.26 17.89
CA ARG A 635 -13.75 10.36 18.99
C ARG A 635 -15.23 9.98 18.94
N LEU A 636 -16.12 10.94 18.63
CA LEU A 636 -17.54 10.66 18.46
C LEU A 636 -17.79 9.68 17.29
N HIS A 637 -17.18 9.91 16.13
CA HIS A 637 -17.34 9.02 14.97
C HIS A 637 -16.88 7.59 15.30
N LYS A 638 -15.73 7.44 15.98
CA LYS A 638 -15.25 6.14 16.47
C LYS A 638 -16.19 5.51 17.51
N ALA A 639 -16.72 6.32 18.42
CA ALA A 639 -17.67 5.90 19.46
C ALA A 639 -18.98 5.35 18.85
N LEU A 640 -19.49 5.98 17.79
CA LEU A 640 -20.70 5.53 17.09
C LEU A 640 -20.54 4.12 16.50
N LEU A 641 -19.36 3.75 15.97
CA LEU A 641 -19.10 2.38 15.51
C LEU A 641 -19.04 1.36 16.65
N ARG A 642 -18.69 1.82 17.86
CA ARG A 642 -18.67 1.04 19.10
C ARG A 642 -19.87 1.38 19.99
N TYR A 643 -21.06 1.50 19.39
CA TYR A 643 -22.31 1.88 20.08
C TYR A 643 -22.68 0.95 21.26
N HIS A 644 -22.21 -0.29 21.22
CA HIS A 644 -22.48 -1.32 22.24
C HIS A 644 -21.58 -1.17 23.49
N ASP A 645 -20.49 -0.40 23.42
CA ASP A 645 -19.57 -0.18 24.53
C ASP A 645 -20.13 0.90 25.49
N PRO A 646 -20.39 0.58 26.77
CA PRO A 646 -20.94 1.52 27.74
C PRO A 646 -20.12 2.80 27.93
N VAL A 647 -18.80 2.72 27.73
CA VAL A 647 -17.88 3.88 27.85
C VAL A 647 -18.25 4.99 26.86
N ASN A 648 -18.85 4.62 25.72
CA ASN A 648 -19.19 5.54 24.64
C ASN A 648 -20.59 6.14 24.76
N TRP A 649 -21.47 5.61 25.61
CA TRP A 649 -22.86 6.06 25.66
C TRP A 649 -23.05 7.54 26.00
N PRO A 650 -22.31 8.14 26.97
CA PRO A 650 -22.50 9.55 27.31
C PRO A 650 -22.26 10.48 26.11
N VAL A 651 -21.16 10.28 25.37
CA VAL A 651 -20.82 11.11 24.21
C VAL A 651 -21.80 10.90 23.05
N ILE A 652 -22.34 9.69 22.87
CA ILE A 652 -23.35 9.42 21.86
C ILE A 652 -24.70 10.07 22.24
N ARG A 653 -25.13 9.97 23.50
CA ARG A 653 -26.37 10.59 23.98
C ARG A 653 -26.33 12.11 23.83
N GLU A 654 -25.21 12.73 24.18
CA GLU A 654 -24.99 14.17 24.02
C GLU A 654 -25.14 14.57 22.54
N ALA A 655 -24.46 13.86 21.62
CA ALA A 655 -24.54 14.12 20.19
C ALA A 655 -25.96 13.93 19.63
N LEU A 656 -26.63 12.82 19.96
CA LEU A 656 -28.01 12.57 19.53
C LEU A 656 -28.99 13.62 20.05
N THR A 657 -28.78 14.11 21.28
CA THR A 657 -29.61 15.18 21.88
C THR A 657 -29.40 16.50 21.15
N ALA A 658 -28.15 16.87 20.88
CA ALA A 658 -27.79 18.09 20.15
C ALA A 658 -28.35 18.09 18.71
N MET A 659 -28.42 16.93 18.07
CA MET A 659 -28.96 16.76 16.71
C MET A 659 -30.48 16.57 16.66
N GLY A 660 -31.19 16.66 17.78
CA GLY A 660 -32.65 16.46 17.83
C GLY A 660 -33.09 15.00 17.62
N MET A 661 -32.18 14.03 17.67
CA MET A 661 -32.42 12.61 17.42
C MET A 661 -32.67 11.80 18.71
N ARG A 662 -33.35 12.39 19.70
CA ARG A 662 -33.64 11.75 21.01
C ARG A 662 -34.39 10.43 20.89
N ARG A 663 -35.13 10.21 19.80
CA ARG A 663 -35.82 8.94 19.50
C ARG A 663 -34.90 7.72 19.44
N LEU A 664 -33.61 7.94 19.15
CA LEU A 664 -32.58 6.90 19.11
C LEU A 664 -31.99 6.58 20.50
N ILE A 665 -32.48 7.24 21.56
CA ILE A 665 -32.10 6.95 22.95
C ILE A 665 -33.26 6.18 23.60
N GLY A 666 -33.01 4.94 24.03
CA GLY A 666 -34.04 4.09 24.59
C GLY A 666 -33.65 2.61 24.64
N ILE A 667 -34.57 1.78 25.13
CA ILE A 667 -34.35 0.34 25.34
C ILE A 667 -34.83 -0.47 24.12
N ARG A 668 -35.58 0.15 23.21
CA ARG A 668 -36.14 -0.54 22.05
C ARG A 668 -35.03 -1.03 21.08
N PRO A 669 -35.29 -2.09 20.30
CA PRO A 669 -34.32 -2.61 19.35
C PRO A 669 -33.81 -1.59 18.32
N ASP A 670 -34.61 -0.60 17.96
CA ASP A 670 -34.31 0.50 17.03
C ASP A 670 -33.51 1.66 17.64
N CYS A 671 -33.44 1.78 18.96
CA CYS A 671 -32.67 2.82 19.64
C CYS A 671 -31.15 2.52 19.57
N LEU A 672 -30.29 3.49 19.31
CA LEU A 672 -28.84 3.25 19.22
C LEU A 672 -28.17 3.02 20.59
N VAL A 673 -28.57 3.79 21.60
CA VAL A 673 -27.99 3.73 22.96
C VAL A 673 -29.09 3.76 24.04
N PRO A 674 -28.85 3.16 25.22
CA PRO A 674 -29.80 3.19 26.33
C PRO A 674 -29.89 4.58 26.99
N PRO A 675 -30.98 4.84 27.74
CA PRO A 675 -31.13 6.07 28.52
C PRO A 675 -30.08 6.19 29.62
N ASP A 676 -29.96 7.39 30.20
CA ASP A 676 -29.03 7.63 31.30
C ASP A 676 -29.44 6.84 32.56
N GLY A 677 -28.46 6.36 33.34
CA GLY A 677 -28.71 5.52 34.52
C GLY A 677 -29.06 4.05 34.25
N PHE A 678 -29.02 3.58 33.01
CA PHE A 678 -29.26 2.17 32.67
C PHE A 678 -28.08 1.26 33.08
N ASP A 679 -28.34 0.21 33.88
CA ASP A 679 -27.28 -0.70 34.35
C ASP A 679 -26.63 -1.45 33.16
N PRO A 680 -25.30 -1.31 32.96
CA PRO A 680 -24.57 -2.02 31.91
C PRO A 680 -24.75 -3.54 31.95
N LYS A 681 -24.97 -4.13 33.15
CA LYS A 681 -25.18 -5.57 33.33
C LYS A 681 -26.51 -6.04 32.75
N PHE A 682 -27.54 -5.19 32.79
CA PHE A 682 -28.84 -5.44 32.17
C PHE A 682 -28.82 -5.20 30.65
N ALA A 683 -27.98 -4.29 30.14
CA ALA A 683 -27.80 -4.09 28.70
C ALA A 683 -27.22 -5.31 28.00
N ALA A 684 -26.33 -6.05 28.67
CA ALA A 684 -25.77 -7.29 28.15
C ALA A 684 -26.82 -8.41 28.01
N SER A 685 -27.84 -8.46 28.87
CA SER A 685 -28.91 -9.46 28.82
C SER A 685 -30.01 -9.13 27.80
N VAL A 686 -30.36 -7.84 27.66
CA VAL A 686 -31.40 -7.37 26.72
C VAL A 686 -30.91 -7.38 25.26
N SER A 687 -29.61 -7.27 25.03
CA SER A 687 -29.04 -7.10 23.67
C SER A 687 -28.90 -8.39 22.83
N GLY A 688 -29.43 -9.53 23.31
CA GLY A 688 -29.52 -10.79 22.58
C GLY A 688 -28.16 -11.40 22.16
N LYS A 689 -28.20 -12.62 21.61
CA LYS A 689 -27.03 -13.32 21.02
C LYS A 689 -26.47 -12.57 19.80
N ALA A 690 -25.83 -11.43 19.99
CA ALA A 690 -25.09 -10.72 18.94
C ALA A 690 -23.73 -11.38 18.75
N LYS A 691 -23.30 -11.56 17.50
CA LYS A 691 -22.01 -12.17 17.18
C LYS A 691 -20.94 -11.09 17.29
N PRO A 692 -19.93 -11.21 18.19
CA PRO A 692 -18.78 -10.33 18.13
C PRO A 692 -18.08 -10.58 16.79
N ALA A 693 -17.70 -9.52 16.09
CA ALA A 693 -16.92 -9.62 14.85
C ALA A 693 -15.46 -9.91 15.22
N THR A 694 -15.20 -11.11 15.72
CA THR A 694 -13.87 -11.57 16.15
C THR A 694 -13.12 -12.15 14.96
N THR A 695 -11.96 -11.59 14.65
CA THR A 695 -11.03 -12.15 13.64
C THR A 695 -10.11 -13.16 14.30
N ARG A 696 -9.41 -14.02 13.53
CA ARG A 696 -8.38 -14.94 14.07
C ARG A 696 -7.30 -14.22 14.92
N PHE A 697 -7.08 -12.93 14.67
CA PHE A 697 -6.17 -12.05 15.42
C PHE A 697 -6.71 -11.58 16.78
N THR A 698 -7.97 -11.87 17.11
CA THR A 698 -8.59 -11.55 18.41
C THR A 698 -8.48 -12.69 19.42
N ALA A 699 -8.23 -13.93 18.97
CA ALA A 699 -8.15 -15.09 19.87
C ALA A 699 -6.95 -15.01 20.84
N SER A 700 -5.87 -14.30 20.47
CA SER A 700 -4.67 -14.17 21.30
C SER A 700 -4.79 -13.18 22.47
N LYS A 701 -5.88 -12.39 22.56
CA LYS A 701 -6.14 -11.49 23.69
C LYS A 701 -7.23 -11.99 24.65
N ALA A 702 -7.82 -13.15 24.39
CA ALA A 702 -8.88 -13.74 25.22
C ALA A 702 -8.36 -14.69 26.33
N GLN A 703 -7.05 -14.72 26.60
CA GLN A 703 -6.49 -15.37 27.79
C GLN A 703 -5.91 -14.31 28.73
N ASN A 704 -6.79 -13.62 29.45
CA ASN A 704 -6.38 -13.14 30.78
C ASN A 704 -6.30 -14.37 31.69
N PRO A 705 -5.17 -14.65 32.35
CA PRO A 705 -5.17 -15.61 33.45
C PRO A 705 -6.10 -15.03 34.51
N SER A 706 -7.17 -15.76 34.78
CA SER A 706 -8.07 -15.53 35.90
C SER A 706 -7.26 -15.20 37.15
N ALA A 707 -7.60 -14.07 37.78
CA ALA A 707 -7.23 -13.76 39.14
C ALA A 707 -7.51 -14.98 40.02
N GLY A 708 -6.46 -15.71 40.36
CA GLY A 708 -6.50 -16.78 41.35
C GLY A 708 -6.86 -16.18 42.68
N LYS A 709 -8.04 -16.53 43.18
CA LYS A 709 -8.46 -16.27 44.56
C LYS A 709 -7.49 -16.97 45.52
N GLY A 710 -6.45 -16.27 45.95
CA GLY A 710 -5.67 -16.64 47.12
C GLY A 710 -6.54 -16.46 48.36
N LYS A 711 -6.99 -17.57 48.96
CA LYS A 711 -7.56 -17.59 50.31
C LYS A 711 -6.46 -17.17 51.30
N PRO A 712 -6.68 -16.21 52.22
CA PRO A 712 -5.73 -15.96 53.29
C PRO A 712 -5.89 -17.07 54.34
N SER A 713 -4.91 -17.97 54.44
CA SER A 713 -4.79 -18.91 55.56
C SER A 713 -4.27 -18.15 56.79
N GLY A 714 -5.20 -17.65 57.60
CA GLY A 714 -4.88 -17.15 58.94
C GLY A 714 -4.50 -18.31 59.85
N GLN A 715 -3.21 -18.44 60.20
CA GLN A 715 -2.76 -19.24 61.32
C GLN A 715 -3.22 -18.58 62.63
N ARG A 716 -4.27 -19.12 63.24
CA ARG A 716 -4.58 -18.91 64.66
C ARG A 716 -3.68 -19.81 65.49
N VAL A 717 -2.77 -19.21 66.24
CA VAL A 717 -2.09 -19.82 67.38
C VAL A 717 -3.15 -20.14 68.43
N ASN A 718 -3.32 -21.41 68.80
CA ASN A 718 -4.16 -21.79 69.92
C ASN A 718 -3.30 -22.43 71.02
N ARG A 719 -3.16 -21.71 72.15
CA ARG A 719 -2.57 -22.23 73.39
C ARG A 719 -3.47 -23.33 73.95
N GLY A 720 -2.86 -24.44 74.34
CA GLY A 720 -3.53 -25.67 74.69
C GLY A 720 -4.30 -25.68 76.01
N LYS A 721 -4.98 -26.82 76.22
CA LYS A 721 -4.90 -27.65 77.43
C LYS A 721 -5.57 -29.01 77.15
N ARG A 722 -4.77 -30.08 77.29
CA ARG A 722 -5.13 -31.49 77.48
C ARG A 722 -5.92 -31.69 78.80
N PRO A 723 -6.30 -32.93 79.19
CA PRO A 723 -6.88 -34.06 78.45
C PRO A 723 -8.06 -34.71 79.21
N VAL A 724 -8.86 -35.58 78.56
CA VAL A 724 -9.16 -36.97 78.97
C VAL A 724 -9.35 -37.76 77.69
#